data_AF-A0A355CE23-F1
#
_entry.id   AF-A0A355CE23-F1
#
_cell.length_a   1.000
_cell.length_b   1.000
_cell.length_c   1.000
_cell.angle_alpha   90.00
_cell.angle_beta   90.00
_cell.angle_gamma   90.00
#
_symmetry.space_group_name_H-M   'P 1'
#
loop_
_entity.id
_entity.type
_entity.pdbx_description
1 polymer ?
#
loop_
_entity_poly.entity_id
_entity_poly.type
_entity_poly.pdbx_seq_one_letter_code
_entity_poly.pdbx_strand_id
1 'polypeptide(L)'
;VNSSRGTVISGNISASETVGILAGNAIKIGRINVNPVGVDRIPTVTIKAQNEIGIASINAPGGNVNIETPGLLRVTDVFNQNGTPVSISTFGGNQPGLITIRHGGGDVNPPIPFAVGNATVNGTKGAIASDAQGIITQGQSFINSYTQGNSAIVTTNQLTPNNPTLPNNPTFLDNSNLPNIPNLPTAPTSLINIQPLNRVGPLFPSPNQPLTPEQLQNQNRISRDLGKTPERIPKERIQSPRVIRNMIGSNARDSVFNSTFRTNIGRNFDGGKISEALSLLDKSLSGEFSEYFGRNFSEGLISQEQIQTKLAGISAETSTKPSIIYLFARPEKLDLVLITASGAVVYQKVPEANREQLMKLVTKFREELTKPGARKTTSYLPYAKQLYRWIIGPLEPTLKERKIDTISFIADAGLRGFPFAALHDGKQFLIENYSVNLMPSVTLTDTRYIDVRNVQVLAMGASQFSELAPLPAVPAEIASIARDWPGISFLNDGFTLENLRRQRESRPFGIIHLATHGEFRSGAAKNSFIQFWNSRLQLNQLRDLRLNNPQVNLLVLSACRTAVGDEKAELGFGGLAVQSGVQTAVASLWYVSDEGTLGLMSEFYHQLRTAPIKAAALRQAQIAMLRGQVRLEGGRLRGTSRGAGVELPESLQKFADIKFVHPYYWSAFVMIGSPW
;
A
#
# COMPACT_ATOMS: atom_id res chain seq x y z
N VAL A 1 -9.89 -29.21 -20.33
CA VAL A 1 -8.73 -28.28 -20.53
C VAL A 1 -7.88 -28.29 -19.27
N ASN A 2 -6.56 -28.46 -19.38
CA ASN A 2 -5.66 -28.50 -18.23
C ASN A 2 -4.45 -27.58 -18.47
N SER A 3 -4.13 -26.73 -17.49
CA SER A 3 -2.88 -25.99 -17.43
C SER A 3 -2.25 -26.17 -16.05
N SER A 4 -1.02 -26.64 -15.98
CA SER A 4 -0.35 -26.98 -14.71
C SER A 4 0.19 -25.76 -13.94
N ARG A 5 0.45 -24.63 -14.62
CA ARG A 5 1.00 -23.41 -13.99
C ARG A 5 0.35 -22.11 -14.47
N GLY A 6 -0.54 -22.18 -15.46
CA GLY A 6 -1.07 -21.01 -16.15
C GLY A 6 -2.55 -20.75 -15.90
N THR A 7 -3.03 -19.63 -16.44
CA THR A 7 -4.45 -19.28 -16.47
C THR A 7 -5.11 -19.94 -17.68
N VAL A 8 -6.27 -20.55 -17.48
CA VAL A 8 -7.10 -21.04 -18.59
C VAL A 8 -8.08 -19.94 -18.98
N ILE A 9 -7.98 -19.46 -20.22
CA ILE A 9 -8.91 -18.49 -20.79
C ILE A 9 -9.65 -19.16 -21.95
N SER A 10 -10.98 -19.12 -21.93
CA SER A 10 -11.79 -19.67 -23.02
C SER A 10 -13.04 -18.83 -23.26
N GLY A 11 -13.62 -18.96 -24.45
CA GLY A 11 -14.94 -18.40 -24.77
C GLY A 11 -16.06 -19.23 -24.15
N ASN A 12 -17.19 -19.33 -24.85
CA ASN A 12 -18.28 -20.22 -24.43
C ASN A 12 -17.89 -21.69 -24.67
N ILE A 13 -18.30 -22.57 -23.76
CA ILE A 13 -18.07 -24.01 -23.84
C ILE A 13 -19.45 -24.70 -23.91
N SER A 14 -19.64 -25.51 -24.94
CA SER A 14 -20.82 -26.37 -25.07
C SER A 14 -20.36 -27.83 -25.07
N ALA A 15 -21.02 -28.68 -24.29
CA ALA A 15 -20.71 -30.10 -24.21
C ALA A 15 -21.99 -30.95 -24.08
N SER A 16 -21.91 -32.23 -24.41
CA SER A 16 -23.02 -33.18 -24.22
C SER A 16 -22.91 -33.97 -22.91
N GLU A 17 -21.75 -33.98 -22.23
CA GLU A 17 -21.54 -34.82 -21.04
C GLU A 17 -20.67 -34.16 -19.96
N THR A 18 -19.34 -34.14 -20.13
CA THR A 18 -18.41 -33.69 -19.08
C THR A 18 -17.61 -32.46 -19.52
N VAL A 19 -17.54 -31.46 -18.63
CA VAL A 19 -16.66 -30.29 -18.77
C VAL A 19 -15.67 -30.28 -17.61
N GLY A 20 -14.42 -30.61 -17.88
CA GLY A 20 -13.32 -30.56 -16.90
C GLY A 20 -12.35 -29.43 -17.22
N ILE A 21 -12.19 -28.48 -16.30
CA ILE A 21 -11.27 -27.34 -16.44
C ILE A 21 -10.39 -27.24 -15.21
N LEU A 22 -9.08 -27.43 -15.40
CA LEU A 22 -8.09 -27.37 -14.34
C LEU A 22 -7.03 -26.32 -14.70
N ALA A 23 -6.75 -25.40 -13.77
CA ALA A 23 -5.75 -24.36 -13.96
C ALA A 23 -4.84 -24.23 -12.73
N GLY A 24 -3.53 -24.22 -12.95
CA GLY A 24 -2.54 -23.98 -11.91
C GLY A 24 -2.49 -22.53 -11.43
N ASN A 25 -3.18 -21.60 -12.10
CA ASN A 25 -3.31 -20.21 -11.66
C ASN A 25 -4.79 -19.79 -11.57
N ALA A 26 -5.41 -19.29 -12.64
CA ALA A 26 -6.78 -18.78 -12.62
C ALA A 26 -7.61 -19.34 -13.80
N ILE A 27 -8.93 -19.17 -13.76
CA ILE A 27 -9.83 -19.53 -14.86
C ILE A 27 -10.65 -18.30 -15.25
N LYS A 28 -10.73 -18.02 -16.56
CA LYS A 28 -11.65 -17.01 -17.13
C LYS A 28 -12.35 -17.60 -18.34
N ILE A 29 -13.61 -17.93 -18.19
CA ILE A 29 -14.39 -18.60 -19.25
C ILE A 29 -15.72 -17.90 -19.50
N GLY A 30 -16.25 -18.06 -20.71
CA GLY A 30 -17.59 -17.61 -21.08
C GLY A 30 -18.67 -18.49 -20.45
N ARG A 31 -19.78 -18.68 -21.17
CA ARG A 31 -20.90 -19.51 -20.71
C ARG A 31 -20.56 -20.99 -20.88
N ILE A 32 -20.92 -21.82 -19.90
CA ILE A 32 -20.90 -23.28 -20.02
C ILE A 32 -22.34 -23.76 -20.20
N ASN A 33 -22.62 -24.44 -21.31
CA ASN A 33 -23.89 -25.10 -21.55
C ASN A 33 -23.65 -26.60 -21.74
N VAL A 34 -24.27 -27.43 -20.90
CA VAL A 34 -24.21 -28.88 -21.02
C VAL A 34 -25.59 -29.41 -21.37
N ASN A 35 -25.72 -30.01 -22.55
CA ASN A 35 -26.98 -30.58 -23.04
C ASN A 35 -26.85 -32.11 -23.09
N PRO A 36 -27.29 -32.85 -22.06
CA PRO A 36 -27.16 -34.30 -22.03
C PRO A 36 -27.85 -34.96 -23.23
N VAL A 37 -27.16 -35.91 -23.86
CA VAL A 37 -27.71 -36.75 -24.95
C VAL A 37 -27.80 -38.18 -24.42
N GLY A 38 -29.02 -38.65 -24.14
CA GLY A 38 -29.28 -39.99 -23.59
C GLY A 38 -29.81 -39.96 -22.15
N VAL A 39 -30.56 -41.00 -21.75
CA VAL A 39 -31.38 -41.02 -20.52
C VAL A 39 -30.59 -41.44 -19.27
N ASP A 40 -29.40 -42.03 -19.43
CA ASP A 40 -28.64 -42.70 -18.36
C ASP A 40 -27.33 -41.98 -17.95
N ARG A 41 -27.07 -40.76 -18.43
CA ARG A 41 -25.81 -40.03 -18.15
C ARG A 41 -26.07 -38.75 -17.38
N ILE A 42 -25.38 -38.58 -16.26
CA ILE A 42 -25.42 -37.37 -15.43
C ILE A 42 -24.29 -36.44 -15.88
N PRO A 43 -24.59 -35.31 -16.56
CA PRO A 43 -23.54 -34.40 -17.00
C PRO A 43 -22.77 -33.84 -15.82
N THR A 44 -21.45 -33.64 -15.94
CA THR A 44 -20.63 -33.13 -14.83
C THR A 44 -19.73 -31.99 -15.28
N VAL A 45 -19.82 -30.86 -14.58
CA VAL A 45 -18.97 -29.69 -14.75
C VAL A 45 -18.03 -29.61 -13.54
N THR A 46 -16.73 -29.81 -13.76
CA THR A 46 -15.69 -29.68 -12.72
C THR A 46 -14.71 -28.58 -13.09
N ILE A 47 -14.57 -27.59 -12.21
CA ILE A 47 -13.74 -26.41 -12.44
C ILE A 47 -12.86 -26.20 -11.22
N LYS A 48 -11.54 -26.28 -11.38
CA LYS A 48 -10.59 -26.08 -10.29
C LYS A 48 -9.47 -25.12 -10.68
N ALA A 49 -9.20 -24.14 -9.82
CA ALA A 49 -8.07 -23.23 -9.96
C ALA A 49 -7.39 -22.97 -8.61
N GLN A 50 -6.11 -22.61 -8.63
CA GLN A 50 -5.37 -22.24 -7.42
C GLN A 50 -5.63 -20.79 -6.97
N ASN A 51 -6.19 -19.96 -7.84
CA ASN A 51 -6.58 -18.57 -7.58
C ASN A 51 -7.98 -18.32 -8.19
N GLU A 52 -8.29 -17.10 -8.63
CA GLU A 52 -9.64 -16.72 -9.04
C GLU A 52 -10.25 -17.60 -10.16
N ILE A 53 -11.56 -17.85 -10.02
CA ILE A 53 -12.40 -18.42 -11.07
C ILE A 53 -13.42 -17.37 -11.51
N GLY A 54 -13.39 -17.01 -12.79
CA GLY A 54 -14.37 -16.14 -13.44
C GLY A 54 -15.10 -16.89 -14.55
N ILE A 55 -16.43 -16.93 -14.48
CA ILE A 55 -17.31 -17.66 -15.41
C ILE A 55 -18.46 -16.72 -15.80
N ALA A 56 -18.95 -16.78 -17.04
CA ALA A 56 -20.14 -16.01 -17.39
C ALA A 56 -21.39 -16.63 -16.74
N SER A 57 -21.73 -17.87 -17.08
CA SER A 57 -22.83 -18.64 -16.46
C SER A 57 -22.65 -20.14 -16.69
N ILE A 58 -23.36 -20.97 -15.92
CA ILE A 58 -23.36 -22.44 -16.09
C ILE A 58 -24.80 -22.94 -16.18
N ASN A 59 -25.14 -23.61 -17.27
CA ASN A 59 -26.40 -24.33 -17.45
C ASN A 59 -26.09 -25.82 -17.69
N ALA A 60 -26.46 -26.69 -16.75
CA ALA A 60 -26.20 -28.12 -16.79
C ALA A 60 -27.40 -28.93 -16.25
N PRO A 61 -28.56 -28.90 -16.93
CA PRO A 61 -29.78 -29.57 -16.47
C PRO A 61 -29.53 -31.07 -16.21
N GLY A 62 -29.88 -31.51 -14.99
CA GLY A 62 -29.80 -32.91 -14.56
C GLY A 62 -28.37 -33.35 -14.22
N GLY A 63 -27.42 -32.42 -14.22
CA GLY A 63 -26.00 -32.67 -13.98
C GLY A 63 -25.49 -32.14 -12.66
N ASN A 64 -24.21 -32.42 -12.40
CA ASN A 64 -23.49 -31.93 -11.23
C ASN A 64 -22.52 -30.81 -11.60
N VAL A 65 -22.45 -29.76 -10.77
CA VAL A 65 -21.51 -28.66 -10.90
C VAL A 65 -20.63 -28.63 -9.65
N ASN A 66 -19.33 -28.78 -9.83
CA ASN A 66 -18.32 -28.69 -8.76
C ASN A 66 -17.29 -27.62 -9.12
N ILE A 67 -17.25 -26.55 -8.32
CA ILE A 67 -16.31 -25.44 -8.49
C ILE A 67 -15.45 -25.36 -7.23
N GLU A 68 -14.13 -25.33 -7.41
CA GLU A 68 -13.19 -25.31 -6.29
C GLU A 68 -12.04 -24.34 -6.54
N THR A 69 -11.90 -23.38 -5.63
CA THR A 69 -10.76 -22.47 -5.58
C THR A 69 -10.49 -22.00 -4.15
N PRO A 70 -9.22 -21.93 -3.71
CA PRO A 70 -8.87 -21.22 -2.48
C PRO A 70 -8.88 -19.69 -2.66
N GLY A 71 -9.17 -19.20 -3.87
CA GLY A 71 -9.45 -17.79 -4.20
C GLY A 71 -10.95 -17.51 -4.30
N LEU A 72 -11.32 -16.43 -5.00
CA LEU A 72 -12.72 -15.99 -5.12
C LEU A 72 -13.36 -16.51 -6.41
N LEU A 73 -14.67 -16.75 -6.36
CA LEU A 73 -15.49 -17.13 -7.52
C LEU A 73 -16.34 -15.94 -7.96
N ARG A 74 -16.35 -15.63 -9.26
CA ARG A 74 -17.26 -14.64 -9.86
C ARG A 74 -18.01 -15.25 -11.03
N VAL A 75 -19.34 -15.35 -10.92
CA VAL A 75 -20.22 -15.76 -12.02
C VAL A 75 -20.99 -14.54 -12.53
N THR A 76 -20.51 -13.95 -13.62
CA THR A 76 -20.77 -12.54 -13.95
C THR A 76 -21.96 -12.30 -14.86
N ASP A 77 -22.66 -13.35 -15.28
CA ASP A 77 -23.79 -13.26 -16.21
C ASP A 77 -24.97 -14.12 -15.75
N VAL A 78 -26.14 -13.87 -16.35
CA VAL A 78 -27.39 -14.57 -16.06
C VAL A 78 -28.03 -15.10 -17.34
N PHE A 79 -28.79 -16.17 -17.20
CA PHE A 79 -29.73 -16.66 -18.19
C PHE A 79 -31.10 -16.86 -17.55
N ASN A 80 -32.15 -16.91 -18.37
CA ASN A 80 -33.51 -17.05 -17.89
C ASN A 80 -33.87 -18.53 -17.71
N GLN A 81 -34.24 -18.94 -16.49
CA GLN A 81 -34.77 -20.26 -16.18
C GLN A 81 -36.20 -20.09 -15.65
N ASN A 82 -37.20 -20.40 -16.48
CA ASN A 82 -38.62 -20.29 -16.13
C ASN A 82 -39.02 -18.92 -15.55
N GLY A 83 -38.51 -17.83 -16.15
CA GLY A 83 -38.78 -16.46 -15.68
C GLY A 83 -37.86 -15.97 -14.56
N THR A 84 -36.98 -16.83 -14.05
CA THR A 84 -36.00 -16.48 -13.00
C THR A 84 -34.60 -16.28 -13.60
N PRO A 85 -33.96 -15.12 -13.41
CA PRO A 85 -32.57 -14.90 -13.79
C PRO A 85 -31.60 -15.69 -12.89
N VAL A 86 -30.96 -16.72 -13.46
CA VAL A 86 -30.02 -17.64 -12.80
C VAL A 86 -28.62 -17.51 -13.40
N SER A 87 -27.60 -17.69 -12.56
CA SER A 87 -26.18 -17.73 -12.99
C SER A 87 -25.63 -19.14 -13.07
N ILE A 88 -26.11 -20.04 -12.20
CA ILE A 88 -25.75 -21.46 -12.17
C ILE A 88 -27.05 -22.24 -12.03
N SER A 89 -27.33 -23.14 -12.96
CA SER A 89 -28.50 -24.02 -12.90
C SER A 89 -28.11 -25.45 -13.22
N THR A 90 -28.51 -26.37 -12.34
CA THR A 90 -28.67 -27.80 -12.65
C THR A 90 -30.14 -28.18 -12.75
N PHE A 91 -31.03 -27.20 -12.60
CA PHE A 91 -32.47 -27.37 -12.65
C PHE A 91 -32.95 -27.71 -14.08
N GLY A 92 -33.53 -28.90 -14.23
CA GLY A 92 -33.98 -29.51 -15.49
C GLY A 92 -33.48 -30.96 -15.56
N GLY A 93 -34.07 -31.82 -16.39
CA GLY A 93 -33.71 -33.26 -16.48
C GLY A 93 -34.49 -34.18 -15.54
N ASN A 94 -34.20 -35.49 -15.58
CA ASN A 94 -34.97 -36.53 -14.89
C ASN A 94 -34.65 -36.68 -13.38
N GLN A 95 -33.57 -36.07 -12.90
CA GLN A 95 -33.13 -36.13 -11.51
C GLN A 95 -32.56 -34.77 -11.07
N PRO A 96 -32.72 -34.37 -9.79
CA PRO A 96 -32.09 -33.16 -9.26
C PRO A 96 -30.57 -33.24 -9.29
N GLY A 97 -29.90 -32.20 -9.82
CA GLY A 97 -28.44 -32.15 -9.94
C GLY A 97 -27.77 -31.38 -8.79
N LEU A 98 -26.57 -31.79 -8.34
CA LEU A 98 -25.85 -31.15 -7.23
C LEU A 98 -25.03 -29.94 -7.69
N ILE A 99 -25.08 -28.85 -6.92
CA ILE A 99 -24.18 -27.70 -7.09
C ILE A 99 -23.32 -27.56 -5.83
N THR A 100 -22.00 -27.69 -5.97
CA THR A 100 -21.03 -27.45 -4.90
C THR A 100 -20.04 -26.36 -5.30
N ILE A 101 -19.93 -25.34 -4.48
CA ILE A 101 -19.02 -24.20 -4.67
C ILE A 101 -18.10 -24.12 -3.46
N ARG A 102 -16.81 -24.35 -3.64
CA ARG A 102 -15.77 -24.13 -2.62
C ARG A 102 -14.97 -22.89 -2.99
N HIS A 103 -14.99 -21.90 -2.12
CA HIS A 103 -14.34 -20.61 -2.34
C HIS A 103 -13.57 -20.14 -1.10
N GLY A 104 -12.50 -19.39 -1.31
CA GLY A 104 -11.63 -18.81 -0.27
C GLY A 104 -12.12 -17.50 0.34
N GLY A 105 -13.39 -17.13 0.12
CA GLY A 105 -14.04 -16.05 0.85
C GLY A 105 -14.34 -16.48 2.29
N GLY A 106 -15.07 -15.65 3.04
CA GLY A 106 -15.56 -15.99 4.38
C GLY A 106 -15.32 -14.90 5.41
N ASP A 107 -15.25 -15.31 6.68
CA ASP A 107 -14.85 -14.47 7.83
C ASP A 107 -13.33 -14.23 7.85
N VAL A 108 -12.80 -13.76 6.73
CA VAL A 108 -11.45 -13.19 6.61
C VAL A 108 -11.49 -11.72 6.95
N ASN A 109 -10.35 -11.05 7.07
CA ASN A 109 -10.32 -9.62 7.40
C ASN A 109 -9.81 -8.80 6.20
N PRO A 110 -10.67 -8.02 5.50
CA PRO A 110 -12.10 -7.83 5.77
C PRO A 110 -12.96 -9.03 5.30
N PRO A 111 -14.17 -9.26 5.88
CA PRO A 111 -15.00 -10.40 5.48
C PRO A 111 -15.39 -10.33 4.01
N ILE A 112 -15.25 -11.46 3.31
CA ILE A 112 -15.60 -11.59 1.90
C ILE A 112 -16.72 -12.61 1.77
N PRO A 113 -17.99 -12.20 1.95
CA PRO A 113 -19.10 -13.13 1.81
C PRO A 113 -19.22 -13.63 0.37
N PHE A 114 -19.92 -14.75 0.20
CA PHE A 114 -20.43 -15.17 -1.09
C PHE A 114 -21.79 -14.53 -1.34
N ALA A 115 -21.87 -13.59 -2.28
CA ALA A 115 -23.08 -12.83 -2.56
C ALA A 115 -23.83 -13.36 -3.79
N VAL A 116 -25.09 -13.75 -3.61
CA VAL A 116 -25.98 -14.14 -4.71
C VAL A 116 -26.76 -12.90 -5.16
N GLY A 117 -26.62 -12.52 -6.43
CA GLY A 117 -27.06 -11.22 -6.96
C GLY A 117 -25.93 -10.20 -7.13
N ASN A 118 -24.73 -10.48 -6.64
CA ASN A 118 -23.56 -9.59 -6.79
C ASN A 118 -22.25 -10.38 -6.97
N ALA A 119 -21.85 -10.60 -8.23
CA ALA A 119 -20.59 -11.26 -8.58
C ALA A 119 -19.37 -10.33 -8.67
N THR A 120 -19.43 -9.11 -8.12
CA THR A 120 -18.34 -8.13 -8.28
C THR A 120 -17.05 -8.60 -7.61
N VAL A 121 -17.18 -9.21 -6.43
CA VAL A 121 -16.06 -9.62 -5.58
C VAL A 121 -16.02 -11.15 -5.43
N ASN A 122 -17.08 -11.74 -4.87
CA ASN A 122 -17.19 -13.18 -4.67
C ASN A 122 -18.67 -13.57 -4.63
N GLY A 123 -19.15 -14.31 -5.63
CA GLY A 123 -20.57 -14.58 -5.77
C GLY A 123 -21.06 -14.78 -7.20
N THR A 124 -22.38 -14.79 -7.35
CA THR A 124 -23.09 -14.96 -8.62
C THR A 124 -23.94 -13.73 -8.93
N LYS A 125 -24.11 -13.36 -10.21
CA LYS A 125 -24.93 -12.22 -10.62
C LYS A 125 -26.43 -12.52 -10.53
N GLY A 126 -26.82 -13.77 -10.72
CA GLY A 126 -28.19 -14.26 -10.59
C GLY A 126 -28.29 -15.38 -9.56
N ALA A 127 -29.49 -15.96 -9.45
CA ALA A 127 -29.78 -17.06 -8.53
C ALA A 127 -28.97 -18.33 -8.87
N ILE A 128 -28.88 -19.22 -7.88
CA ILE A 128 -28.34 -20.57 -8.03
C ILE A 128 -29.51 -21.54 -7.87
N ALA A 129 -29.76 -22.40 -8.86
CA ALA A 129 -30.93 -23.27 -8.88
C ALA A 129 -30.55 -24.73 -9.12
N SER A 130 -30.74 -25.57 -8.11
CA SER A 130 -30.57 -27.03 -8.27
C SER A 130 -31.86 -27.76 -8.63
N ASP A 131 -32.99 -27.29 -8.11
CA ASP A 131 -34.34 -27.83 -8.33
C ASP A 131 -35.38 -26.76 -7.94
N ALA A 132 -36.68 -27.10 -8.00
CA ALA A 132 -37.77 -26.15 -7.73
C ALA A 132 -37.81 -25.65 -6.27
N GLN A 133 -37.22 -26.37 -5.32
CA GLN A 133 -37.16 -26.03 -3.90
C GLN A 133 -35.76 -25.54 -3.46
N GLY A 134 -34.73 -25.84 -4.23
CA GLY A 134 -33.31 -25.51 -4.02
C GLY A 134 -32.85 -24.28 -4.81
N ILE A 135 -33.62 -23.19 -4.76
CA ILE A 135 -33.23 -21.90 -5.35
C ILE A 135 -32.66 -20.98 -4.28
N ILE A 136 -31.37 -20.67 -4.37
CA ILE A 136 -30.71 -19.62 -3.60
C ILE A 136 -30.94 -18.30 -4.35
N THR A 137 -31.74 -17.42 -3.77
CA THR A 137 -32.26 -16.22 -4.45
C THR A 137 -31.31 -15.04 -4.37
N GLN A 138 -31.51 -14.08 -5.27
CA GLN A 138 -30.71 -12.85 -5.29
C GLN A 138 -30.95 -12.01 -4.02
N GLY A 139 -29.91 -11.27 -3.60
CA GLY A 139 -29.90 -10.46 -2.39
C GLY A 139 -29.36 -11.19 -1.14
N GLN A 140 -29.13 -12.50 -1.22
CA GLN A 140 -28.55 -13.28 -0.13
C GLN A 140 -27.01 -13.18 -0.14
N SER A 141 -26.41 -13.18 1.04
CA SER A 141 -24.96 -13.04 1.23
C SER A 141 -24.50 -13.90 2.39
N PHE A 142 -23.49 -14.75 2.15
CA PHE A 142 -23.07 -15.78 3.10
C PHE A 142 -21.61 -15.60 3.51
N ILE A 143 -21.37 -15.25 4.78
CA ILE A 143 -20.01 -15.21 5.36
C ILE A 143 -19.52 -16.62 5.73
N ASN A 144 -20.44 -17.50 6.13
CA ASN A 144 -20.16 -18.89 6.45
C ASN A 144 -20.72 -19.82 5.38
N SER A 145 -20.32 -21.09 5.42
CA SER A 145 -20.88 -22.12 4.54
C SER A 145 -22.41 -22.18 4.67
N TYR A 146 -23.10 -22.33 3.55
CA TYR A 146 -24.55 -22.37 3.46
C TYR A 146 -25.00 -23.48 2.51
N THR A 147 -26.12 -24.13 2.81
CA THR A 147 -26.69 -25.19 1.97
C THR A 147 -28.20 -25.02 1.90
N GLN A 148 -28.74 -25.15 0.70
CA GLN A 148 -30.18 -25.12 0.45
C GLN A 148 -30.51 -26.04 -0.72
N GLY A 149 -31.43 -26.98 -0.50
CA GLY A 149 -31.68 -28.06 -1.46
C GLY A 149 -30.39 -28.80 -1.81
N ASN A 150 -30.16 -29.03 -3.10
CA ASN A 150 -28.95 -29.67 -3.61
C ASN A 150 -27.82 -28.66 -3.95
N SER A 151 -27.85 -27.46 -3.38
CA SER A 151 -26.83 -26.43 -3.56
C SER A 151 -26.06 -26.15 -2.28
N ALA A 152 -24.73 -26.25 -2.32
CA ALA A 152 -23.82 -25.96 -1.21
C ALA A 152 -22.79 -24.90 -1.59
N ILE A 153 -22.74 -23.82 -0.81
CA ILE A 153 -21.68 -22.80 -0.83
C ILE A 153 -20.80 -23.07 0.38
N VAL A 154 -19.54 -23.41 0.16
CA VAL A 154 -18.59 -23.83 1.18
C VAL A 154 -17.45 -22.84 1.25
N THR A 155 -17.32 -22.24 2.43
CA THR A 155 -16.29 -21.26 2.77
C THR A 155 -15.08 -21.99 3.33
N THR A 156 -13.94 -21.99 2.63
CA THR A 156 -12.78 -22.83 2.99
C THR A 156 -12.00 -22.36 4.22
N ASN A 157 -12.31 -21.18 4.74
CA ASN A 157 -11.59 -20.55 5.85
C ASN A 157 -12.14 -20.95 7.23
N GLN A 158 -13.25 -21.70 7.23
CA GLN A 158 -13.81 -22.37 8.39
C GLN A 158 -13.84 -23.88 8.15
N LEU A 159 -12.67 -24.52 8.26
CA LEU A 159 -12.59 -25.96 8.48
C LEU A 159 -11.62 -26.21 9.62
N THR A 160 -12.16 -26.66 10.76
CA THR A 160 -11.42 -27.50 11.70
C THR A 160 -10.77 -28.65 10.91
N PRO A 161 -9.50 -29.00 11.16
CA PRO A 161 -8.80 -30.01 10.39
C PRO A 161 -9.32 -31.40 10.75
N ASN A 162 -10.40 -31.82 10.09
CA ASN A 162 -10.68 -33.24 9.89
C ASN A 162 -10.45 -33.52 8.41
N ASN A 163 -9.37 -34.26 8.13
CA ASN A 163 -9.03 -34.77 6.81
C ASN A 163 -10.26 -35.41 6.14
N PRO A 164 -10.69 -34.95 4.95
CA PRO A 164 -11.49 -35.75 4.07
C PRO A 164 -10.54 -36.42 3.06
N THR A 165 -10.35 -37.71 3.23
CA THR A 165 -9.92 -38.62 2.16
C THR A 165 -10.88 -38.53 0.97
N LEU A 166 -10.36 -38.74 -0.23
CA LEU A 166 -11.15 -38.90 -1.47
C LEU A 166 -12.26 -39.96 -1.27
N PRO A 167 -13.51 -39.69 -1.63
CA PRO A 167 -14.48 -40.75 -1.82
C PRO A 167 -14.13 -41.48 -3.12
N ASN A 168 -13.75 -42.76 -2.98
CA ASN A 168 -13.96 -43.73 -4.05
C ASN A 168 -15.48 -43.92 -4.25
N ASN A 169 -15.86 -44.27 -5.48
CA ASN A 169 -17.23 -44.49 -5.96
C ASN A 169 -18.12 -45.38 -5.04
N PRO A 170 -19.45 -45.33 -5.21
CA PRO A 170 -20.42 -45.60 -4.15
C PRO A 170 -20.60 -47.08 -3.88
N THR A 171 -20.82 -47.46 -2.62
CA THR A 171 -21.50 -48.70 -2.26
C THR A 171 -22.07 -48.60 -0.84
N PHE A 172 -23.12 -49.39 -0.63
CA PHE A 172 -24.19 -49.24 0.36
C PHE A 172 -23.81 -49.59 1.82
N LEU A 173 -24.67 -49.11 2.72
CA LEU A 173 -24.86 -49.43 4.15
C LEU A 173 -24.55 -50.89 4.56
N ASP A 174 -23.89 -51.10 5.72
CA ASP A 174 -24.49 -51.86 6.84
C ASP A 174 -23.74 -51.65 8.18
N ASN A 175 -24.50 -51.85 9.27
CA ASN A 175 -24.17 -51.71 10.69
C ASN A 175 -23.24 -52.80 11.27
N SER A 176 -22.57 -52.42 12.37
CA SER A 176 -22.33 -53.19 13.61
C SER A 176 -20.87 -53.33 14.09
N ASN A 177 -20.71 -53.08 15.40
CA ASN A 177 -19.68 -53.56 16.34
C ASN A 177 -18.31 -52.83 16.45
N LEU A 178 -18.13 -52.13 17.59
CA LEU A 178 -16.87 -52.02 18.35
C LEU A 178 -16.45 -53.43 18.87
N PRO A 179 -15.16 -53.78 19.15
CA PRO A 179 -14.21 -52.98 19.95
C PRO A 179 -12.67 -53.17 19.70
N ASN A 180 -11.89 -52.43 20.51
CA ASN A 180 -10.54 -52.69 21.05
C ASN A 180 -9.22 -52.31 20.32
N ILE A 181 -8.36 -51.64 21.11
CA ILE A 181 -6.96 -51.22 20.90
C ILE A 181 -6.01 -52.41 21.20
N PRO A 182 -4.85 -52.54 20.54
CA PRO A 182 -3.58 -52.33 21.26
C PRO A 182 -2.42 -51.66 20.47
N ASN A 183 -1.43 -51.24 21.26
CA ASN A 183 -0.18 -50.49 21.05
C ASN A 183 0.78 -50.81 19.87
N LEU A 184 1.50 -49.74 19.46
CA LEU A 184 2.91 -49.53 19.01
C LEU A 184 3.78 -50.69 18.45
N PRO A 185 4.68 -50.38 17.49
CA PRO A 185 6.09 -50.17 17.86
C PRO A 185 6.85 -49.02 17.16
N THR A 186 7.99 -48.70 17.78
CA THR A 186 8.99 -47.65 17.56
C THR A 186 9.88 -47.79 16.32
N ALA A 187 10.54 -46.66 16.01
CA ALA A 187 11.52 -46.31 14.97
C ALA A 187 12.64 -47.32 14.62
N PRO A 188 13.39 -47.02 13.53
CA PRO A 188 14.83 -46.94 13.66
C PRO A 188 15.47 -45.64 13.11
N THR A 189 16.53 -45.26 13.81
CA THR A 189 17.52 -44.21 13.57
C THR A 189 18.52 -44.56 12.47
N SER A 190 19.00 -43.55 11.75
CA SER A 190 20.35 -43.57 11.16
C SER A 190 20.89 -42.15 10.96
N LEU A 191 22.08 -41.92 11.55
CA LEU A 191 22.89 -40.71 11.57
C LEU A 191 23.60 -40.48 10.21
N ILE A 192 23.70 -39.23 9.77
CA ILE A 192 24.66 -38.79 8.73
C ILE A 192 25.53 -37.66 9.29
N ASN A 193 26.82 -37.86 9.11
CA ASN A 193 27.96 -37.07 9.57
C ASN A 193 28.16 -35.82 8.69
N ILE A 194 28.35 -34.63 9.28
CA ILE A 194 28.53 -33.36 8.55
C ILE A 194 29.97 -32.86 8.77
N GLN A 195 30.74 -32.72 7.69
CA GLN A 195 32.02 -32.02 7.68
C GLN A 195 31.82 -30.49 7.55
N PRO A 196 32.69 -29.65 8.14
CA PRO A 196 32.55 -28.19 8.10
C PRO A 196 33.04 -27.60 6.76
N LEU A 197 32.21 -26.74 6.16
CA LEU A 197 32.53 -25.99 4.95
C LEU A 197 33.45 -24.79 5.25
N ASN A 198 34.51 -24.68 4.46
CA ASN A 198 35.51 -23.60 4.47
C ASN A 198 34.93 -22.23 4.11
N ARG A 199 35.58 -21.19 4.66
CA ARG A 199 35.36 -19.76 4.38
C ARG A 199 35.47 -19.44 2.89
N VAL A 200 34.48 -18.73 2.35
CA VAL A 200 34.55 -18.06 1.04
C VAL A 200 34.92 -16.59 1.26
N GLY A 201 35.98 -16.13 0.59
CA GLY A 201 36.48 -14.75 0.63
C GLY A 201 35.60 -13.75 -0.15
N PRO A 202 35.96 -12.45 -0.13
CA PRO A 202 35.10 -11.39 -0.66
C PRO A 202 35.03 -11.40 -2.19
N LEU A 203 33.82 -11.41 -2.74
CA LEU A 203 33.53 -11.18 -4.16
C LEU A 203 33.35 -9.67 -4.41
N PHE A 204 34.45 -9.00 -4.78
CA PHE A 204 34.41 -7.72 -5.50
C PHE A 204 35.13 -7.92 -6.85
N PRO A 205 34.58 -7.45 -7.99
CA PRO A 205 35.37 -7.29 -9.20
C PRO A 205 36.16 -5.97 -9.15
N SER A 206 37.44 -6.02 -9.54
CA SER A 206 38.34 -4.87 -9.63
C SER A 206 37.91 -3.89 -10.75
N PRO A 207 38.00 -2.56 -10.54
CA PRO A 207 37.65 -1.56 -11.55
C PRO A 207 38.85 -1.34 -12.48
N ASN A 208 38.90 -2.09 -13.59
CA ASN A 208 39.57 -1.74 -14.86
C ASN A 208 39.65 -3.00 -15.73
N GLN A 209 38.60 -3.28 -16.51
CA GLN A 209 38.71 -4.14 -17.67
C GLN A 209 38.60 -3.27 -18.94
N PRO A 210 39.52 -3.41 -19.91
CA PRO A 210 39.40 -2.71 -21.19
C PRO A 210 38.13 -3.13 -21.94
N LEU A 211 37.52 -2.18 -22.65
CA LEU A 211 36.34 -2.42 -23.49
C LEU A 211 36.62 -3.47 -24.56
N THR A 212 35.62 -4.29 -24.86
CA THR A 212 35.71 -5.30 -25.92
C THR A 212 35.78 -4.63 -27.31
N PRO A 213 36.34 -5.29 -28.33
CA PRO A 213 36.39 -4.77 -29.70
C PRO A 213 35.01 -4.38 -30.26
N GLU A 214 33.97 -5.10 -29.84
CA GLU A 214 32.57 -4.84 -30.21
C GLU A 214 32.02 -3.54 -29.56
N GLN A 215 32.46 -3.24 -28.33
CA GLN A 215 32.13 -1.99 -27.63
C GLN A 215 32.86 -0.78 -28.25
N LEU A 216 34.11 -0.95 -28.68
CA LEU A 216 34.86 0.07 -29.44
C LEU A 216 34.25 0.35 -30.82
N GLN A 217 33.72 -0.68 -31.49
CA GLN A 217 33.06 -0.53 -32.79
C GLN A 217 31.72 0.20 -32.69
N ASN A 218 30.97 -0.01 -31.61
CA ASN A 218 29.73 0.72 -31.33
C ASN A 218 29.99 2.18 -30.92
N GLN A 219 31.08 2.47 -30.21
CA GLN A 219 31.48 3.84 -29.86
C GLN A 219 31.90 4.65 -31.11
N ASN A 220 32.60 4.02 -32.06
CA ASN A 220 32.98 4.64 -33.33
C ASN A 220 31.80 4.87 -34.29
N ARG A 221 30.71 4.11 -34.17
CA ARG A 221 29.46 4.36 -34.89
C ARG A 221 28.71 5.58 -34.34
N ILE A 222 28.67 5.74 -33.02
CA ILE A 222 28.00 6.87 -32.35
C ILE A 222 28.75 8.19 -32.61
N SER A 223 30.09 8.15 -32.72
CA SER A 223 30.90 9.35 -32.98
C SER A 223 30.78 9.90 -34.41
N ARG A 224 30.24 9.14 -35.38
CA ARG A 224 30.01 9.62 -36.76
C ARG A 224 28.66 10.30 -36.98
N ASP A 225 27.66 10.02 -36.13
CA ASP A 225 26.34 10.66 -36.22
C ASP A 225 26.26 12.01 -35.49
N LEU A 226 27.27 12.37 -34.70
CA LEU A 226 27.37 13.64 -33.98
C LEU A 226 28.07 14.78 -34.78
N GLY A 227 28.34 14.56 -36.07
CA GLY A 227 29.03 15.52 -36.94
C GLY A 227 28.13 16.43 -37.79
N LYS A 228 26.80 16.40 -37.62
CA LYS A 228 25.88 17.23 -38.43
C LYS A 228 25.21 18.32 -37.61
N THR A 229 25.43 19.56 -38.03
CA THR A 229 24.81 20.79 -37.48
C THR A 229 23.28 20.72 -37.49
N PRO A 230 22.58 21.12 -36.42
CA PRO A 230 21.13 21.25 -36.44
C PRO A 230 20.69 22.51 -37.18
N GLU A 231 19.74 22.36 -38.10
CA GLU A 231 19.01 23.46 -38.73
C GLU A 231 18.23 24.29 -37.70
N ARG A 232 18.23 25.61 -37.90
CA ARG A 232 17.52 26.61 -37.09
C ARG A 232 16.01 26.41 -37.18
N ILE A 233 15.35 26.27 -36.02
CA ILE A 233 13.89 26.44 -35.90
C ILE A 233 13.58 27.88 -35.45
N PRO A 234 12.56 28.57 -36.01
CA PRO A 234 12.38 30.02 -35.85
C PRO A 234 11.90 30.45 -34.46
N LYS A 235 12.29 31.67 -34.07
CA LYS A 235 11.81 32.37 -32.86
C LYS A 235 10.40 32.90 -33.07
N GLU A 236 9.41 32.33 -32.38
CA GLU A 236 8.12 32.99 -32.19
C GLU A 236 7.95 33.47 -30.73
N ARG A 237 8.03 34.80 -30.61
CA ARG A 237 7.35 35.71 -29.67
C ARG A 237 6.97 35.16 -28.28
N ILE A 238 7.84 35.47 -27.32
CA ILE A 238 7.49 35.60 -25.90
C ILE A 238 6.50 36.76 -25.76
N GLN A 239 5.22 36.46 -25.53
CA GLN A 239 4.23 37.43 -25.05
C GLN A 239 4.17 37.38 -23.52
N SER A 240 4.07 38.58 -22.93
CA SER A 240 4.17 38.93 -21.52
C SER A 240 3.00 38.41 -20.64
N PRO A 241 3.18 38.32 -19.31
CA PRO A 241 2.30 37.58 -18.41
C PRO A 241 1.02 38.35 -18.01
N ARG A 242 0.11 38.59 -18.97
CA ARG A 242 -1.20 39.22 -18.71
C ARG A 242 -2.44 38.50 -19.26
N VAL A 243 -2.32 37.27 -19.79
CA VAL A 243 -3.48 36.50 -20.29
C VAL A 243 -3.80 35.23 -19.47
N ILE A 244 -3.00 34.87 -18.46
CA ILE A 244 -3.30 33.75 -17.54
C ILE A 244 -4.09 34.24 -16.32
N ARG A 245 -5.24 34.91 -16.56
CA ARG A 245 -6.22 35.21 -15.51
C ARG A 245 -7.65 34.75 -15.85
N ASN A 246 -7.92 34.35 -17.10
CA ASN A 246 -9.26 33.95 -17.55
C ASN A 246 -9.36 32.51 -18.08
N MET A 247 -8.50 31.59 -17.63
CA MET A 247 -8.67 30.14 -17.86
C MET A 247 -8.64 29.35 -16.55
N ILE A 248 -9.21 29.92 -15.49
CA ILE A 248 -9.69 29.13 -14.35
C ILE A 248 -11.10 28.71 -14.71
N GLY A 249 -11.20 27.60 -15.44
CA GLY A 249 -12.43 26.83 -15.51
C GLY A 249 -12.61 26.11 -14.17
N SER A 250 -13.16 26.82 -13.19
CA SER A 250 -14.20 26.29 -12.32
C SER A 250 -15.19 25.49 -13.18
N ASN A 251 -15.84 24.47 -12.61
CA ASN A 251 -16.88 23.63 -13.25
C ASN A 251 -16.42 22.21 -13.62
N ALA A 252 -16.14 21.41 -12.60
CA ALA A 252 -16.43 19.95 -12.57
C ALA A 252 -16.23 19.37 -11.15
N ARG A 253 -15.39 19.99 -10.31
CA ARG A 253 -15.10 19.55 -8.93
C ARG A 253 -15.60 20.45 -7.82
N ASP A 254 -15.99 21.70 -8.11
CA ASP A 254 -16.72 22.52 -7.13
C ASP A 254 -18.01 21.83 -6.68
N SER A 255 -18.61 20.96 -7.50
CA SER A 255 -19.77 20.14 -7.15
C SER A 255 -19.46 18.97 -6.19
N VAL A 256 -18.21 18.51 -6.10
CA VAL A 256 -17.77 17.43 -5.20
C VAL A 256 -17.24 18.01 -3.88
N PHE A 257 -16.49 19.11 -3.94
CA PHE A 257 -16.00 19.84 -2.76
C PHE A 257 -17.10 20.64 -2.03
N ASN A 258 -18.15 21.08 -2.74
CA ASN A 258 -19.42 21.59 -2.16
C ASN A 258 -20.54 20.53 -2.15
N SER A 259 -20.20 19.24 -2.19
CA SER A 259 -21.23 18.20 -2.19
C SER A 259 -22.07 18.29 -0.92
N THR A 260 -23.37 18.00 -1.06
CA THR A 260 -24.31 17.84 0.06
C THR A 260 -23.72 16.99 1.19
N PHE A 261 -22.81 16.06 0.88
CA PHE A 261 -22.08 15.22 1.82
C PHE A 261 -21.13 15.98 2.75
N ARG A 262 -20.25 16.86 2.24
CA ARG A 262 -19.36 17.67 3.10
C ARG A 262 -20.15 18.66 3.94
N THR A 263 -21.23 19.20 3.40
CA THR A 263 -22.19 20.02 4.16
C THR A 263 -22.83 19.22 5.29
N ASN A 264 -23.14 17.94 5.10
CA ASN A 264 -23.65 17.07 6.17
C ASN A 264 -22.63 16.86 7.29
N ILE A 265 -21.35 16.65 6.96
CA ILE A 265 -20.27 16.55 7.95
C ILE A 265 -20.21 17.84 8.78
N GLY A 266 -20.18 19.00 8.11
CA GLY A 266 -20.17 20.31 8.76
C GLY A 266 -21.40 20.55 9.65
N ARG A 267 -22.60 20.20 9.17
CA ARG A 267 -23.85 20.29 9.95
C ARG A 267 -23.81 19.42 11.21
N ASN A 268 -23.26 18.21 11.13
CA ASN A 268 -23.11 17.34 12.29
C ASN A 268 -22.13 17.94 13.31
N PHE A 269 -20.99 18.46 12.86
CA PHE A 269 -20.06 19.18 13.74
C PHE A 269 -20.71 20.39 14.42
N ASP A 270 -21.43 21.22 13.67
CA ASP A 270 -22.09 22.41 14.22
C ASP A 270 -23.26 22.06 15.16
N GLY A 271 -23.95 20.94 14.91
CA GLY A 271 -25.01 20.40 15.75
C GLY A 271 -24.54 19.56 16.94
N GLY A 272 -23.23 19.47 17.21
CA GLY A 272 -22.67 18.72 18.35
C GLY A 272 -22.63 17.20 18.16
N LYS A 273 -22.95 16.70 16.96
CA LYS A 273 -22.93 15.29 16.55
C LYS A 273 -21.53 14.84 16.12
N ILE A 274 -20.58 14.91 17.05
CA ILE A 274 -19.15 14.77 16.75
C ILE A 274 -18.82 13.37 16.25
N SER A 275 -19.38 12.33 16.87
CA SER A 275 -19.12 10.94 16.49
C SER A 275 -19.67 10.62 15.09
N GLU A 276 -20.86 11.11 14.74
CA GLU A 276 -21.38 10.96 13.38
C GLU A 276 -20.57 11.77 12.36
N ALA A 277 -20.17 13.00 12.70
CA ALA A 277 -19.32 13.83 11.83
C ALA A 277 -17.97 13.15 11.54
N LEU A 278 -17.33 12.59 12.56
CA LEU A 278 -16.09 11.83 12.45
C LEU A 278 -16.22 10.62 11.53
N SER A 279 -17.26 9.82 11.72
CA SER A 279 -17.48 8.61 10.93
C SER A 279 -17.70 8.94 9.44
N LEU A 280 -18.48 9.99 9.17
CA LEU A 280 -18.69 10.50 7.81
C LEU A 280 -17.42 11.12 7.22
N LEU A 281 -16.60 11.79 8.03
CA LEU A 281 -15.33 12.36 7.59
C LEU A 281 -14.34 11.27 7.19
N ASP A 282 -14.13 10.25 8.02
CA ASP A 282 -13.23 9.13 7.69
C ASP A 282 -13.70 8.38 6.44
N LYS A 283 -15.04 8.21 6.27
CA LYS A 283 -15.64 7.67 5.05
C LYS A 283 -15.41 8.59 3.84
N SER A 284 -15.56 9.90 3.99
CA SER A 284 -15.28 10.88 2.92
C SER A 284 -13.87 10.73 2.41
N LEU A 285 -12.90 10.72 3.32
CA LEU A 285 -11.48 10.61 3.00
C LEU A 285 -11.20 9.27 2.31
N SER A 286 -11.75 8.17 2.84
CA SER A 286 -11.61 6.84 2.24
C SER A 286 -12.24 6.74 0.85
N GLY A 287 -13.34 7.46 0.60
CA GLY A 287 -14.02 7.59 -0.68
C GLY A 287 -13.22 8.38 -1.71
N GLU A 288 -12.63 9.51 -1.34
CA GLU A 288 -11.74 10.30 -2.22
C GLU A 288 -10.58 9.44 -2.72
N PHE A 289 -10.00 8.65 -1.83
CA PHE A 289 -8.97 7.67 -2.18
C PHE A 289 -9.53 6.54 -3.07
N SER A 290 -10.72 6.00 -2.77
CA SER A 290 -11.40 4.98 -3.59
C SER A 290 -11.56 5.43 -5.04
N GLU A 291 -12.11 6.63 -5.23
CA GLU A 291 -12.39 7.22 -6.54
C GLU A 291 -11.11 7.46 -7.34
N TYR A 292 -10.10 8.09 -6.73
CA TYR A 292 -8.85 8.40 -7.44
C TYR A 292 -8.12 7.14 -7.93
N PHE A 293 -8.16 6.06 -7.15
CA PHE A 293 -7.43 4.84 -7.48
C PHE A 293 -8.26 3.78 -8.21
N GLY A 294 -9.55 4.05 -8.44
CA GLY A 294 -10.49 3.17 -9.15
C GLY A 294 -10.77 1.87 -8.40
N ARG A 295 -10.95 1.95 -7.07
CA ARG A 295 -11.20 0.78 -6.19
C ARG A 295 -12.30 1.11 -5.19
N ASN A 296 -13.17 0.14 -4.90
CA ASN A 296 -14.05 0.25 -3.74
C ASN A 296 -13.29 -0.25 -2.51
N PHE A 297 -12.83 0.66 -1.66
CA PHE A 297 -12.38 0.30 -0.32
C PHE A 297 -13.59 0.08 0.61
N SER A 298 -13.41 -0.69 1.68
CA SER A 298 -14.45 -1.06 2.67
C SER A 298 -15.54 0.01 2.84
N GLU A 299 -16.81 -0.37 2.67
CA GLU A 299 -17.96 0.52 2.85
C GLU A 299 -18.31 0.78 4.33
N GLY A 300 -17.59 0.13 5.25
CA GLY A 300 -17.79 0.23 6.69
C GLY A 300 -17.48 1.62 7.24
N LEU A 301 -18.42 2.14 8.03
CA LEU A 301 -18.19 3.31 8.88
C LEU A 301 -17.33 2.89 10.08
N ILE A 302 -16.28 3.66 10.39
CA ILE A 302 -15.55 3.50 11.64
C ILE A 302 -16.16 4.41 12.71
N SER A 303 -16.43 3.85 13.88
CA SER A 303 -16.93 4.58 15.05
C SER A 303 -15.78 5.13 15.89
N GLN A 304 -16.07 6.15 16.70
CA GLN A 304 -15.15 6.66 17.70
C GLN A 304 -14.62 5.55 18.62
N GLU A 305 -15.50 4.70 19.15
CA GLU A 305 -15.13 3.62 20.07
C GLU A 305 -14.13 2.65 19.43
N GLN A 306 -14.35 2.28 18.16
CA GLN A 306 -13.39 1.44 17.42
C GLN A 306 -12.02 2.11 17.25
N ILE A 307 -11.97 3.42 17.03
CA ILE A 307 -10.70 4.18 16.98
C ILE A 307 -10.00 4.11 18.35
N GLN A 308 -10.73 4.37 19.43
CA GLN A 308 -10.17 4.34 20.79
C GLN A 308 -9.66 2.95 21.17
N THR A 309 -10.42 1.89 20.86
CA THR A 309 -10.02 0.50 21.05
C THR A 309 -8.72 0.16 20.30
N LYS A 310 -8.60 0.60 19.05
CA LYS A 310 -7.36 0.43 18.27
C LYS A 310 -6.17 1.14 18.94
N LEU A 311 -6.34 2.40 19.34
CA LEU A 311 -5.30 3.17 20.02
C LEU A 311 -4.92 2.57 21.38
N ALA A 312 -5.88 2.03 22.12
CA ALA A 312 -5.65 1.35 23.39
C ALA A 312 -4.83 0.06 23.20
N GLY A 313 -5.15 -0.73 22.16
CA GLY A 313 -4.37 -1.90 21.78
C GLY A 313 -2.91 -1.54 21.47
N ILE A 314 -2.69 -0.52 20.64
CA ILE A 314 -1.33 -0.03 20.35
C ILE A 314 -0.61 0.44 21.61
N SER A 315 -1.29 1.19 22.49
CA SER A 315 -0.68 1.66 23.74
C SER A 315 -0.23 0.49 24.64
N ALA A 316 -1.01 -0.60 24.68
CA ALA A 316 -0.67 -1.80 25.43
C ALA A 316 0.54 -2.54 24.82
N GLU A 317 0.64 -2.62 23.50
CA GLU A 317 1.72 -3.35 22.81
C GLU A 317 3.05 -2.59 22.78
N THR A 318 3.02 -1.26 22.68
CA THR A 318 4.22 -0.45 22.43
C THR A 318 4.66 0.41 23.61
N SER A 319 3.82 0.50 24.65
CA SER A 319 3.95 1.47 25.76
C SER A 319 3.95 2.94 25.31
N THR A 320 3.57 3.23 24.07
CA THR A 320 3.39 4.61 23.59
C THR A 320 1.99 5.13 23.94
N LYS A 321 1.78 6.43 23.82
CA LYS A 321 0.50 7.10 24.03
C LYS A 321 0.04 7.75 22.73
N PRO A 322 -0.52 6.96 21.80
CA PRO A 322 -0.93 7.44 20.50
C PRO A 322 -2.23 8.23 20.54
N SER A 323 -2.34 9.18 19.62
CA SER A 323 -3.52 9.99 19.36
C SER A 323 -3.73 10.19 17.87
N ILE A 324 -4.96 10.51 17.49
CA ILE A 324 -5.32 10.89 16.13
C ILE A 324 -5.89 12.31 16.16
N ILE A 325 -5.41 13.16 15.25
CA ILE A 325 -5.95 14.51 15.04
C ILE A 325 -6.53 14.58 13.63
N TYR A 326 -7.85 14.75 13.52
CA TYR A 326 -8.52 15.07 12.26
C TYR A 326 -8.47 16.59 12.03
N LEU A 327 -8.10 17.00 10.81
CA LEU A 327 -8.14 18.38 10.34
C LEU A 327 -9.16 18.49 9.21
N PHE A 328 -10.28 19.16 9.45
CA PHE A 328 -11.33 19.38 8.45
C PHE A 328 -11.43 20.88 8.11
N ALA A 329 -10.86 21.25 6.96
CA ALA A 329 -10.75 22.65 6.52
C ALA A 329 -12.00 23.09 5.75
N ARG A 330 -12.90 23.81 6.43
CA ARG A 330 -14.14 24.36 5.88
C ARG A 330 -13.95 25.78 5.31
N PRO A 331 -14.84 26.23 4.42
CA PRO A 331 -14.82 27.59 3.89
C PRO A 331 -14.76 28.67 4.98
N GLU A 332 -15.40 28.45 6.12
CA GLU A 332 -15.53 29.43 7.19
C GLU A 332 -14.62 29.20 8.41
N LYS A 333 -14.06 28.00 8.58
CA LYS A 333 -13.25 27.63 9.77
C LYS A 333 -12.41 26.37 9.56
N LEU A 334 -11.49 26.09 10.49
CA LEU A 334 -10.87 24.77 10.66
C LEU A 334 -11.52 24.06 11.84
N ASP A 335 -11.98 22.83 11.63
CA ASP A 335 -12.39 21.92 12.68
C ASP A 335 -11.24 20.95 13.02
N LEU A 336 -10.98 20.80 14.31
CA LEU A 336 -10.00 19.88 14.86
C LEU A 336 -10.68 18.87 15.75
N VAL A 337 -10.36 17.59 15.58
CA VAL A 337 -10.87 16.53 16.44
C VAL A 337 -9.72 15.66 16.92
N LEU A 338 -9.49 15.65 18.24
CA LEU A 338 -8.49 14.83 18.91
C LEU A 338 -9.15 13.60 19.53
N ILE A 339 -8.65 12.43 19.15
CA ILE A 339 -9.05 11.13 19.69
C ILE A 339 -7.81 10.48 20.33
N THR A 340 -7.97 9.96 21.55
CA THR A 340 -6.94 9.24 22.29
C THR A 340 -7.45 7.86 22.71
N ALA A 341 -6.55 6.99 23.16
CA ALA A 341 -6.88 5.62 23.60
C ALA A 341 -8.01 5.54 24.64
N SER A 342 -8.18 6.57 25.47
CA SER A 342 -9.28 6.69 26.42
C SER A 342 -9.75 8.14 26.57
N GLY A 343 -10.84 8.35 27.29
CA GLY A 343 -11.39 9.67 27.61
C GLY A 343 -12.27 10.26 26.50
N ALA A 344 -12.85 11.43 26.79
CA ALA A 344 -13.72 12.12 25.84
C ALA A 344 -12.95 12.62 24.61
N VAL A 345 -13.59 12.55 23.44
CA VAL A 345 -13.11 13.21 22.23
C VAL A 345 -13.10 14.72 22.43
N VAL A 346 -12.01 15.37 22.03
CA VAL A 346 -11.89 16.82 22.10
C VAL A 346 -12.13 17.40 20.72
N TYR A 347 -13.12 18.28 20.62
CA TYR A 347 -13.48 18.99 19.41
C TYR A 347 -13.20 20.49 19.59
N GLN A 348 -12.48 21.08 18.65
CA GLN A 348 -12.15 22.51 18.64
C GLN A 348 -12.46 23.13 17.28
N LYS A 349 -12.98 24.36 17.30
CA LYS A 349 -13.23 25.19 16.12
C LYS A 349 -12.20 26.31 16.09
N VAL A 350 -11.62 26.60 14.93
CA VAL A 350 -10.67 27.70 14.74
C VAL A 350 -11.18 28.59 13.60
N PRO A 351 -12.03 29.59 13.90
CA PRO A 351 -12.64 30.47 12.89
C PRO A 351 -11.61 31.27 12.09
N GLU A 352 -10.49 31.66 12.70
CA GLU A 352 -9.44 32.44 12.04
C GLU A 352 -8.62 31.60 11.04
N ALA A 353 -8.79 30.29 11.03
CA ALA A 353 -8.10 29.35 10.15
C ALA A 353 -9.04 28.82 9.05
N ASN A 354 -9.85 29.70 8.45
CA ASN A 354 -10.69 29.32 7.32
C ASN A 354 -9.84 28.78 6.15
N ARG A 355 -10.45 27.98 5.26
CA ARG A 355 -9.72 27.24 4.22
C ARG A 355 -8.80 28.13 3.37
N GLU A 356 -9.26 29.29 2.94
CA GLU A 356 -8.46 30.20 2.10
C GLU A 356 -7.21 30.68 2.84
N GLN A 357 -7.38 31.19 4.07
CA GLN A 357 -6.28 31.70 4.89
C GLN A 357 -5.31 30.60 5.30
N LEU A 358 -5.84 29.42 5.64
CA LEU A 358 -5.05 28.24 5.99
C LEU A 358 -4.17 27.81 4.82
N MET A 359 -4.74 27.64 3.62
CA MET A 359 -3.98 27.19 2.44
C MET A 359 -2.94 28.21 1.98
N LYS A 360 -3.26 29.51 2.11
CA LYS A 360 -2.29 30.59 1.87
C LYS A 360 -1.08 30.46 2.79
N LEU A 361 -1.32 30.22 4.09
CA LEU A 361 -0.27 30.10 5.09
C LEU A 361 0.58 28.83 4.91
N VAL A 362 -0.07 27.71 4.61
CA VAL A 362 0.57 26.43 4.26
C VAL A 362 1.50 26.60 3.05
N THR A 363 1.04 27.29 2.02
CA THR A 363 1.83 27.57 0.81
C THR A 363 3.06 28.41 1.15
N LYS A 364 2.90 29.51 1.90
CA LYS A 364 4.02 30.35 2.33
C LYS A 364 5.03 29.62 3.20
N PHE A 365 4.57 28.79 4.12
CA PHE A 365 5.45 28.00 4.96
C PHE A 365 6.32 27.05 4.13
N ARG A 366 5.71 26.32 3.18
CA ARG A 366 6.43 25.41 2.30
C ARG A 366 7.41 26.13 1.37
N GLU A 367 7.03 27.28 0.82
CA GLU A 367 7.92 28.12 0.00
C GLU A 367 9.18 28.51 0.78
N GLU A 368 9.03 29.04 1.99
CA GLU A 368 10.16 29.48 2.82
C GLU A 368 11.05 28.32 3.27
N LEU A 369 10.49 27.14 3.53
CA LEU A 369 11.29 25.95 3.86
C LEU A 369 12.14 25.46 2.69
N THR A 370 11.65 25.58 1.46
CA THR A 370 12.26 24.92 0.28
C THR A 370 13.11 25.84 -0.58
N LYS A 371 12.87 27.15 -0.49
CA LYS A 371 13.60 28.19 -1.24
C LYS A 371 15.10 28.15 -0.93
N PRO A 372 15.98 27.91 -1.93
CA PRO A 372 17.43 27.76 -1.72
C PRO A 372 18.07 28.89 -0.90
N GLY A 373 17.73 30.15 -1.20
CA GLY A 373 18.26 31.32 -0.48
C GLY A 373 17.76 31.47 0.97
N ALA A 374 16.69 30.78 1.37
CA ALA A 374 16.14 30.83 2.72
C ALA A 374 16.68 29.71 3.64
N ARG A 375 17.40 28.72 3.11
CA ARG A 375 17.90 27.56 3.90
C ARG A 375 18.91 27.90 5.00
N LYS A 376 19.38 29.15 5.04
CA LYS A 376 20.27 29.69 6.07
C LYS A 376 19.59 30.72 6.98
N THR A 377 18.28 30.88 6.85
CA THR A 377 17.50 31.85 7.63
C THR A 377 16.44 31.12 8.45
N THR A 378 15.68 31.90 9.22
CA THR A 378 14.51 31.42 9.97
C THR A 378 13.23 32.08 9.47
N SER A 379 13.17 32.48 8.19
CA SER A 379 12.02 33.18 7.60
C SER A 379 10.74 32.34 7.58
N TYR A 380 10.87 31.01 7.71
CA TYR A 380 9.74 30.09 7.88
C TYR A 380 9.07 30.20 9.26
N LEU A 381 9.75 30.70 10.30
CA LEU A 381 9.27 30.63 11.69
C LEU A 381 7.94 31.35 11.95
N PRO A 382 7.66 32.56 11.42
CA PRO A 382 6.37 33.21 11.64
C PRO A 382 5.19 32.35 11.15
N TYR A 383 5.37 31.72 9.98
CA TYR A 383 4.37 30.82 9.41
C TYR A 383 4.23 29.54 10.25
N ALA A 384 5.35 28.93 10.66
CA ALA A 384 5.37 27.75 11.53
C ALA A 384 4.64 27.99 12.86
N LYS A 385 4.85 29.16 13.48
CA LYS A 385 4.20 29.56 14.74
C LYS A 385 2.71 29.78 14.57
N GLN A 386 2.30 30.48 13.52
CA GLN A 386 0.88 30.72 13.27
C GLN A 386 0.14 29.41 12.96
N LEU A 387 0.73 28.52 12.17
CA LEU A 387 0.16 27.20 11.90
C LEU A 387 0.10 26.32 13.16
N TYR A 388 1.13 26.37 14.03
CA TYR A 388 1.10 25.69 15.32
C TYR A 388 -0.06 26.20 16.18
N ARG A 389 -0.22 27.53 16.30
CA ARG A 389 -1.30 28.15 17.07
C ARG A 389 -2.68 27.74 16.58
N TRP A 390 -2.85 27.56 15.27
CA TRP A 390 -4.12 27.11 14.71
C TRP A 390 -4.35 25.60 14.85
N ILE A 391 -3.33 24.77 14.67
CA ILE A 391 -3.51 23.31 14.55
C ILE A 391 -3.30 22.58 15.89
N ILE A 392 -2.30 22.99 16.67
CA ILE A 392 -1.88 22.28 17.88
C ILE A 392 -2.28 23.04 19.14
N GLY A 393 -2.18 24.37 19.14
CA GLY A 393 -2.51 25.22 20.29
C GLY A 393 -3.83 24.89 20.98
N PRO A 394 -4.96 24.71 20.26
CA PRO A 394 -6.26 24.39 20.87
C PRO A 394 -6.32 23.02 21.54
N LEU A 395 -5.40 22.12 21.19
CA LEU A 395 -5.37 20.72 21.66
C LEU A 395 -4.24 20.48 22.69
N GLU A 396 -3.29 21.40 22.79
CA GLU A 396 -2.08 21.28 23.61
C GLU A 396 -2.33 20.97 25.09
N PRO A 397 -3.33 21.58 25.78
CA PRO A 397 -3.62 21.22 27.16
C PRO A 397 -3.96 19.74 27.33
N THR A 398 -4.82 19.20 26.47
CA THR A 398 -5.22 17.79 26.49
C THR A 398 -4.06 16.87 26.10
N LEU A 399 -3.26 17.24 25.09
CA LEU A 399 -2.08 16.47 24.70
C LEU A 399 -1.11 16.30 25.88
N LYS A 400 -0.86 17.37 26.65
CA LYS A 400 -0.01 17.36 27.84
C LYS A 400 -0.63 16.56 28.99
N GLU A 401 -1.89 16.83 29.31
CA GLU A 401 -2.63 16.16 30.39
C GLU A 401 -2.64 14.64 30.19
N ARG A 402 -2.94 14.18 28.96
CA ARG A 402 -2.99 12.76 28.60
C ARG A 402 -1.61 12.17 28.32
N LYS A 403 -0.54 12.98 28.39
CA LYS A 403 0.86 12.60 28.17
C LYS A 403 1.06 11.95 26.79
N ILE A 404 0.43 12.48 25.77
CA ILE A 404 0.54 11.98 24.39
C ILE A 404 1.99 12.11 23.93
N ASP A 405 2.50 11.07 23.26
CA ASP A 405 3.85 11.05 22.69
C ASP A 405 3.85 10.83 21.18
N THR A 406 2.71 10.44 20.61
CA THR A 406 2.56 10.08 19.20
C THR A 406 1.27 10.68 18.63
N ILE A 407 1.39 11.42 17.54
CA ILE A 407 0.28 12.10 16.86
C ILE A 407 0.20 11.63 15.42
N SER A 408 -0.91 10.97 15.07
CA SER A 408 -1.28 10.65 13.71
C SER A 408 -2.25 11.69 13.17
N PHE A 409 -1.83 12.42 12.14
CA PHE A 409 -2.68 13.38 11.47
C PHE A 409 -3.53 12.70 10.40
N ILE A 410 -4.81 13.03 10.36
CA ILE A 410 -5.71 12.72 9.24
C ILE A 410 -6.22 14.05 8.71
N ALA A 411 -5.70 14.43 7.54
CA ALA A 411 -5.84 15.79 7.05
C ALA A 411 -6.67 15.87 5.76
N ASP A 412 -7.49 16.91 5.68
CA ASP A 412 -8.24 17.27 4.49
C ASP A 412 -7.33 17.64 3.31
N ALA A 413 -7.91 17.66 2.11
CA ALA A 413 -7.22 18.01 0.88
C ALA A 413 -6.48 19.35 1.00
N GLY A 414 -5.22 19.37 0.56
CA GLY A 414 -4.28 20.49 0.63
C GLY A 414 -3.32 20.45 1.82
N LEU A 415 -3.66 19.70 2.89
CA LEU A 415 -2.84 19.56 4.10
C LEU A 415 -2.03 18.25 4.13
N ARG A 416 -2.24 17.36 3.17
CA ARG A 416 -1.62 16.03 3.13
C ARG A 416 -0.14 16.05 2.75
N GLY A 417 0.33 17.10 2.08
CA GLY A 417 1.74 17.35 1.76
C GLY A 417 2.43 18.29 2.76
N PHE A 418 1.89 18.45 3.97
CA PHE A 418 2.32 19.45 4.94
C PHE A 418 3.36 18.90 5.93
N PRO A 419 4.48 19.62 6.19
CA PRO A 419 5.51 19.16 7.12
C PRO A 419 5.14 19.45 8.58
N PHE A 420 4.18 18.70 9.14
CA PHE A 420 3.71 18.86 10.53
C PHE A 420 4.84 18.85 11.57
N ALA A 421 5.88 18.05 11.34
CA ALA A 421 7.07 17.98 12.19
C ALA A 421 7.75 19.34 12.43
N ALA A 422 7.66 20.26 11.46
CA ALA A 422 8.29 21.57 11.50
C ALA A 422 7.37 22.69 12.01
N LEU A 423 6.16 22.37 12.50
CA LEU A 423 5.37 23.31 13.30
C LEU A 423 6.17 23.72 14.55
N HIS A 424 6.02 24.96 15.00
CA HIS A 424 6.86 25.52 16.06
C HIS A 424 6.03 26.27 17.09
N ASP A 425 6.15 25.92 18.37
CA ASP A 425 5.30 26.49 19.45
C ASP A 425 5.75 27.91 19.89
N GLY A 426 6.95 28.31 19.49
CA GLY A 426 7.58 29.56 19.90
C GLY A 426 8.94 29.34 20.56
N LYS A 427 9.15 28.14 21.11
CA LYS A 427 10.35 27.66 21.79
C LYS A 427 11.01 26.48 21.07
N GLN A 428 10.22 25.53 20.57
CA GLN A 428 10.69 24.28 19.99
C GLN A 428 9.77 23.77 18.87
N PHE A 429 10.27 22.84 18.07
CA PHE A 429 9.51 22.19 17.01
C PHE A 429 8.58 21.10 17.55
N LEU A 430 7.47 20.83 16.85
CA LEU A 430 6.51 19.79 17.23
C LEU A 430 7.17 18.41 17.34
N ILE A 431 8.11 18.11 16.42
CA ILE A 431 8.84 16.84 16.41
C ILE A 431 9.67 16.62 17.67
N GLU A 432 10.04 17.68 18.40
CA GLU A 432 10.80 17.55 19.64
C GLU A 432 9.93 17.02 20.79
N ASN A 433 8.60 17.15 20.70
CA ASN A 433 7.67 16.66 21.71
C ASN A 433 6.98 15.35 21.31
N TYR A 434 6.65 15.19 20.03
CA TYR A 434 5.79 14.10 19.56
C TYR A 434 6.39 13.38 18.36
N SER A 435 6.25 12.06 18.31
CA SER A 435 6.39 11.29 17.08
C SER A 435 5.19 11.62 16.18
N VAL A 436 5.43 11.98 14.92
CA VAL A 436 4.34 12.41 14.02
C VAL A 436 4.32 11.61 12.74
N ASN A 437 3.12 11.33 12.23
CA ASN A 437 2.89 10.74 10.92
C ASN A 437 1.58 11.23 10.32
N LEU A 438 1.34 10.84 9.07
CA LEU A 438 0.10 11.09 8.35
C LEU A 438 -0.60 9.76 8.05
N MET A 439 -1.90 9.69 8.34
CA MET A 439 -2.76 8.58 7.91
C MET A 439 -3.74 9.08 6.84
N PRO A 440 -3.93 8.34 5.73
CA PRO A 440 -4.95 8.67 4.75
C PRO A 440 -6.37 8.69 5.35
N SER A 441 -6.68 7.65 6.13
CA SER A 441 -7.85 7.51 7.00
C SER A 441 -7.61 6.34 7.95
N VAL A 442 -8.39 6.19 9.02
CA VAL A 442 -8.26 5.00 9.88
C VAL A 442 -8.77 3.77 9.15
N THR A 443 -9.86 3.89 8.39
CA THR A 443 -10.47 2.78 7.65
C THR A 443 -9.54 2.17 6.60
N LEU A 444 -8.68 2.98 5.95
CA LEU A 444 -7.74 2.51 4.94
C LEU A 444 -6.39 2.06 5.48
N THR A 445 -6.10 2.31 6.76
CA THR A 445 -4.78 2.05 7.33
C THR A 445 -4.80 0.73 8.09
N ASP A 446 -3.88 -0.17 7.76
CA ASP A 446 -3.61 -1.33 8.61
C ASP A 446 -2.95 -0.86 9.90
N THR A 447 -3.77 -0.78 10.93
CA THR A 447 -3.46 -0.21 12.23
C THR A 447 -2.86 -1.23 13.21
N ARG A 448 -2.45 -2.43 12.77
CA ARG A 448 -1.80 -3.42 13.65
C ARG A 448 -0.35 -3.03 13.96
N TYR A 449 0.12 -3.33 15.17
CA TYR A 449 1.53 -3.21 15.50
C TYR A 449 2.36 -4.27 14.78
N ILE A 450 3.50 -3.87 14.21
CA ILE A 450 4.51 -4.79 13.68
C ILE A 450 5.89 -4.31 14.11
N ASP A 451 6.55 -5.12 14.92
CA ASP A 451 7.95 -4.91 15.25
C ASP A 451 8.84 -5.19 14.03
N VAL A 452 9.48 -4.14 13.52
CA VAL A 452 10.38 -4.23 12.37
C VAL A 452 11.85 -4.38 12.74
N ARG A 453 12.24 -4.44 14.02
CA ARG A 453 13.66 -4.42 14.43
C ARG A 453 14.49 -5.60 13.94
N ASN A 454 13.84 -6.74 13.66
CA ASN A 454 14.50 -8.00 13.26
C ASN A 454 14.12 -8.48 11.85
N VAL A 455 13.46 -7.63 11.05
CA VAL A 455 13.03 -8.03 9.70
C VAL A 455 14.14 -7.84 8.67
N GLN A 456 14.09 -8.62 7.59
CA GLN A 456 15.05 -8.50 6.48
C GLN A 456 14.82 -7.21 5.67
N VAL A 457 15.90 -6.55 5.30
CA VAL A 457 15.90 -5.36 4.43
C VAL A 457 16.32 -5.73 3.01
N LEU A 458 15.57 -5.27 2.01
CA LEU A 458 16.00 -5.20 0.62
C LEU A 458 16.32 -3.75 0.28
N ALA A 459 17.61 -3.41 0.21
CA ALA A 459 18.08 -2.06 -0.06
C ALA A 459 18.59 -1.94 -1.50
N MET A 460 17.97 -1.10 -2.32
CA MET A 460 18.36 -0.95 -3.72
C MET A 460 18.49 0.52 -4.10
N GLY A 461 19.44 0.87 -4.97
CA GLY A 461 19.56 2.25 -5.44
C GLY A 461 20.34 2.44 -6.72
N ALA A 462 20.17 3.61 -7.35
CA ALA A 462 20.95 4.05 -8.49
C ALA A 462 21.65 5.39 -8.18
N SER A 463 22.93 5.45 -8.52
CA SER A 463 23.80 6.62 -8.33
C SER A 463 24.22 7.26 -9.65
N GLN A 464 24.17 6.49 -10.74
CA GLN A 464 24.53 6.92 -12.09
C GLN A 464 23.30 6.84 -12.99
N PHE A 465 23.18 7.80 -13.91
CA PHE A 465 22.05 7.91 -14.82
C PHE A 465 22.52 8.48 -16.16
N SER A 466 21.88 8.06 -17.26
CA SER A 466 22.17 8.57 -18.60
C SER A 466 21.54 9.94 -18.86
N GLU A 467 20.33 10.16 -18.35
CA GLU A 467 19.52 11.37 -18.63
C GLU A 467 19.32 12.28 -17.41
N LEU A 468 19.74 11.85 -16.22
CA LEU A 468 19.56 12.58 -14.96
C LEU A 468 20.89 12.86 -14.29
N ALA A 469 20.90 13.83 -13.37
CA ALA A 469 22.09 14.13 -12.57
C ALA A 469 22.48 12.91 -11.71
N PRO A 470 23.78 12.64 -11.51
CA PRO A 470 24.21 11.57 -10.61
C PRO A 470 23.79 11.87 -9.16
N LEU A 471 23.57 10.80 -8.39
CA LEU A 471 23.30 10.84 -6.94
C LEU A 471 24.46 10.13 -6.22
N PRO A 472 25.59 10.82 -6.05
CA PRO A 472 26.81 10.17 -5.59
C PRO A 472 26.73 9.69 -4.14
N ALA A 473 25.77 10.15 -3.32
CA ALA A 473 25.61 9.72 -1.93
C ALA A 473 24.89 8.37 -1.78
N VAL A 474 24.13 7.94 -2.80
CA VAL A 474 23.35 6.68 -2.80
C VAL A 474 24.19 5.43 -2.45
N PRO A 475 25.40 5.22 -2.98
CA PRO A 475 26.21 4.06 -2.60
C PRO A 475 26.56 4.05 -1.10
N ALA A 476 26.84 5.21 -0.51
CA ALA A 476 27.12 5.32 0.92
C ALA A 476 25.86 5.08 1.76
N GLU A 477 24.69 5.51 1.28
CA GLU A 477 23.40 5.27 1.93
C GLU A 477 23.08 3.78 1.98
N ILE A 478 23.13 3.10 0.83
CA ILE A 478 22.88 1.65 0.73
C ILE A 478 23.89 0.85 1.56
N ALA A 479 25.17 1.21 1.52
CA ALA A 479 26.21 0.56 2.33
C ALA A 479 25.97 0.74 3.84
N SER A 480 25.44 1.89 4.26
CA SER A 480 25.12 2.13 5.66
C SER A 480 24.00 1.23 6.17
N ILE A 481 22.97 1.00 5.34
CA ILE A 481 21.84 0.12 5.66
C ILE A 481 22.30 -1.33 5.71
N ALA A 482 23.03 -1.78 4.68
CA ALA A 482 23.53 -3.15 4.57
C ALA A 482 24.49 -3.54 5.70
N ARG A 483 25.19 -2.57 6.30
CA ARG A 483 26.06 -2.79 7.46
C ARG A 483 25.27 -3.05 8.74
N ASP A 484 24.22 -2.26 8.96
CA ASP A 484 23.54 -2.19 10.26
C ASP A 484 22.32 -3.15 10.33
N TRP A 485 21.86 -3.68 9.19
CA TRP A 485 20.65 -4.48 9.07
C TRP A 485 20.84 -5.81 8.33
N PRO A 486 20.15 -6.88 8.75
CA PRO A 486 20.15 -8.13 8.00
C PRO A 486 19.38 -7.97 6.68
N GLY A 487 19.93 -8.47 5.59
CA GLY A 487 19.31 -8.31 4.29
C GLY A 487 20.26 -8.46 3.12
N ILE A 488 19.83 -7.94 1.97
CA ILE A 488 20.63 -7.89 0.74
C ILE A 488 20.50 -6.51 0.09
N SER A 489 21.54 -6.11 -0.65
CA SER A 489 21.58 -4.81 -1.29
C SER A 489 22.04 -4.86 -2.75
N PHE A 490 21.52 -3.94 -3.57
CA PHE A 490 21.87 -3.80 -4.99
C PHE A 490 22.10 -2.34 -5.38
N LEU A 491 23.08 -2.10 -6.24
CA LEU A 491 23.37 -0.78 -6.79
C LEU A 491 23.31 -0.80 -8.32
N ASN A 492 22.96 0.33 -8.93
CA ASN A 492 23.06 0.59 -10.37
C ASN A 492 22.46 -0.55 -11.21
N ASP A 493 23.26 -1.31 -11.95
CA ASP A 493 22.80 -2.42 -12.79
C ASP A 493 22.07 -3.55 -12.04
N GLY A 494 22.31 -3.68 -10.74
CA GLY A 494 21.52 -4.52 -9.84
C GLY A 494 20.16 -3.91 -9.43
N PHE A 495 19.95 -2.61 -9.60
CA PHE A 495 18.72 -1.89 -9.26
C PHE A 495 17.73 -1.83 -10.43
N THR A 496 17.16 -2.99 -10.75
CA THR A 496 16.14 -3.15 -11.79
C THR A 496 14.81 -3.65 -11.22
N LEU A 497 13.71 -3.36 -11.92
CA LEU A 497 12.37 -3.85 -11.55
C LEU A 497 12.29 -5.38 -11.54
N GLU A 498 12.96 -6.03 -12.49
CA GLU A 498 13.05 -7.48 -12.57
C GLU A 498 13.76 -8.06 -11.35
N ASN A 499 14.91 -7.49 -10.96
CA ASN A 499 15.62 -7.96 -9.78
C ASN A 499 14.80 -7.71 -8.51
N LEU A 500 14.17 -6.55 -8.36
CA LEU A 500 13.27 -6.26 -7.23
C LEU A 500 12.18 -7.33 -7.08
N ARG A 501 11.51 -7.70 -8.18
CA ARG A 501 10.49 -8.75 -8.18
C ARG A 501 11.08 -10.12 -7.81
N ARG A 502 12.16 -10.51 -8.46
CA ARG A 502 12.85 -11.78 -8.22
C ARG A 502 13.29 -11.95 -6.76
N GLN A 503 13.87 -10.92 -6.15
CA GLN A 503 14.29 -11.00 -4.75
C GLN A 503 13.08 -11.17 -3.82
N ARG A 504 12.01 -10.43 -4.04
CA ARG A 504 10.77 -10.54 -3.24
C ARG A 504 10.07 -11.88 -3.39
N GLU A 505 10.16 -12.51 -4.57
CA GLU A 505 9.63 -13.86 -4.80
C GLU A 505 10.48 -14.93 -4.08
N SER A 506 11.79 -14.69 -3.93
CA SER A 506 12.69 -15.67 -3.31
C SER A 506 12.56 -15.76 -1.78
N ARG A 507 12.29 -14.64 -1.10
CA ARG A 507 12.14 -14.56 0.36
C ARG A 507 11.39 -13.28 0.78
N PRO A 508 10.74 -13.26 1.95
CA PRO A 508 10.09 -12.06 2.46
C PRO A 508 11.11 -11.01 2.92
N PHE A 509 10.83 -9.75 2.56
CA PHE A 509 11.53 -8.57 3.07
C PHE A 509 10.51 -7.64 3.73
N GLY A 510 10.59 -7.50 5.05
CA GLY A 510 9.70 -6.63 5.81
C GLY A 510 9.97 -5.15 5.56
N ILE A 511 11.19 -4.80 5.14
CA ILE A 511 11.58 -3.45 4.75
C ILE A 511 12.11 -3.46 3.32
N ILE A 512 11.63 -2.53 2.50
CA ILE A 512 12.20 -2.23 1.18
C ILE A 512 12.68 -0.79 1.17
N HIS A 513 13.91 -0.57 0.76
CA HIS A 513 14.51 0.75 0.64
C HIS A 513 14.91 1.01 -0.82
N LEU A 514 14.41 2.10 -1.40
CA LEU A 514 14.72 2.51 -2.77
C LEU A 514 15.37 3.91 -2.75
N ALA A 515 16.66 4.00 -3.10
CA ALA A 515 17.43 5.25 -3.15
C ALA A 515 17.73 5.65 -4.61
N THR A 516 17.04 6.67 -5.12
CA THR A 516 17.11 7.06 -6.54
C THR A 516 16.40 8.39 -6.82
N HIS A 517 16.32 8.81 -8.08
CA HIS A 517 15.42 9.88 -8.51
C HIS A 517 13.96 9.45 -8.51
N GLY A 518 13.12 10.36 -8.03
CA GLY A 518 11.67 10.27 -8.13
C GLY A 518 11.14 11.60 -8.64
N GLU A 519 10.11 11.56 -9.48
CA GLU A 519 9.47 12.75 -9.98
C GLU A 519 7.96 12.56 -9.91
N PHE A 520 7.31 13.42 -9.12
CA PHE A 520 5.87 13.59 -9.18
C PHE A 520 5.52 14.76 -10.10
N ARG A 521 4.82 14.45 -11.19
CA ARG A 521 4.29 15.45 -12.14
C ARG A 521 2.77 15.52 -12.02
N SER A 522 2.26 16.74 -11.92
CA SER A 522 0.82 17.00 -11.96
C SER A 522 0.19 16.48 -13.26
N GLY A 523 -1.09 16.11 -13.21
CA GLY A 523 -1.83 15.54 -14.33
C GLY A 523 -2.03 14.03 -14.21
N ALA A 524 -1.89 13.29 -15.32
CA ALA A 524 -2.13 11.85 -15.31
C ALA A 524 -1.06 11.10 -14.51
N ALA A 525 -1.46 10.09 -13.72
CA ALA A 525 -0.55 9.31 -12.88
C ALA A 525 0.69 8.74 -13.61
N LYS A 526 0.53 8.37 -14.90
CA LYS A 526 1.62 7.89 -15.76
C LYS A 526 2.78 8.90 -15.98
N ASN A 527 2.55 10.18 -15.70
CA ASN A 527 3.55 11.23 -15.83
C ASN A 527 4.55 11.25 -14.66
N SER A 528 4.19 10.61 -13.55
CA SER A 528 5.03 10.49 -12.36
C SER A 528 5.78 9.17 -12.36
N PHE A 529 7.04 9.15 -11.94
CA PHE A 529 7.88 7.95 -11.96
C PHE A 529 8.92 7.88 -10.83
N ILE A 530 9.31 6.66 -10.49
CA ILE A 530 10.56 6.34 -9.79
C ILE A 530 11.55 5.81 -10.83
N GLN A 531 12.75 6.37 -10.88
CA GLN A 531 13.79 5.97 -11.83
C GLN A 531 14.50 4.71 -11.31
N PHE A 532 14.35 3.60 -12.01
CA PHE A 532 15.21 2.42 -11.86
C PHE A 532 16.38 2.53 -12.84
N TRP A 533 17.38 1.65 -12.73
CA TRP A 533 18.56 1.71 -13.60
C TRP A 533 18.23 1.72 -15.10
N ASN A 534 17.36 0.79 -15.51
CA ASN A 534 17.04 0.54 -16.92
C ASN A 534 15.61 0.94 -17.31
N SER A 535 14.82 1.46 -16.38
CA SER A 535 13.39 1.67 -16.58
C SER A 535 12.82 2.73 -15.63
N ARG A 536 11.60 3.20 -15.92
CA ARG A 536 10.84 4.09 -15.05
C ARG A 536 9.63 3.34 -14.52
N LEU A 537 9.50 3.24 -13.21
CA LEU A 537 8.29 2.72 -12.57
C LEU A 537 7.30 3.87 -12.45
N GLN A 538 6.25 3.86 -13.26
CA GLN A 538 5.22 4.88 -13.21
C GLN A 538 4.33 4.72 -11.96
N LEU A 539 3.72 5.80 -11.50
CA LEU A 539 2.87 5.77 -10.30
C LEU A 539 1.77 4.71 -10.41
N ASN A 540 1.07 4.62 -11.54
CA ASN A 540 0.02 3.62 -11.78
C ASN A 540 0.52 2.16 -11.77
N GLN A 541 1.82 1.92 -11.93
CA GLN A 541 2.45 0.59 -11.93
C GLN A 541 2.95 0.16 -10.56
N LEU A 542 2.91 1.03 -9.53
CA LEU A 542 3.39 0.69 -8.18
C LEU A 542 2.66 -0.53 -7.61
N ARG A 543 1.38 -0.70 -7.95
CA ARG A 543 0.56 -1.86 -7.57
C ARG A 543 1.06 -3.18 -8.17
N ASP A 544 1.68 -3.13 -9.34
CA ASP A 544 2.22 -4.30 -10.02
C ASP A 544 3.44 -4.87 -9.28
N LEU A 545 3.98 -4.13 -8.32
CA LEU A 545 4.99 -4.64 -7.41
C LEU A 545 4.42 -5.60 -6.36
N ARG A 546 3.10 -5.67 -6.13
CA ARG A 546 2.47 -6.57 -5.14
C ARG A 546 3.13 -6.47 -3.75
N LEU A 547 3.26 -5.26 -3.23
CA LEU A 547 3.99 -4.98 -1.98
C LEU A 547 3.30 -5.55 -0.71
N ASN A 548 2.10 -6.09 -0.86
CA ASN A 548 1.34 -6.79 0.17
C ASN A 548 1.59 -8.30 0.20
N ASN A 549 2.28 -8.88 -0.79
CA ASN A 549 2.60 -10.30 -0.81
C ASN A 549 3.96 -10.59 -1.50
N PRO A 550 5.00 -11.02 -0.76
CA PRO A 550 5.08 -11.03 0.71
C PRO A 550 4.89 -9.61 1.29
N GLN A 551 4.30 -9.52 2.49
CA GLN A 551 3.97 -8.24 3.13
C GLN A 551 5.21 -7.37 3.36
N VAL A 552 5.16 -6.13 2.89
CA VAL A 552 6.13 -5.08 3.21
C VAL A 552 5.56 -4.21 4.33
N ASN A 553 6.25 -4.19 5.47
CA ASN A 553 5.84 -3.41 6.65
C ASN A 553 6.36 -1.97 6.58
N LEU A 554 7.44 -1.72 5.85
CA LEU A 554 8.00 -0.39 5.65
C LEU A 554 8.62 -0.26 4.25
N LEU A 555 8.07 0.64 3.45
CA LEU A 555 8.66 1.07 2.19
C LEU A 555 9.32 2.44 2.38
N VAL A 556 10.63 2.53 2.19
CA VAL A 556 11.36 3.80 2.20
C VAL A 556 11.65 4.21 0.76
N LEU A 557 11.00 5.30 0.34
CA LEU A 557 11.21 5.95 -0.96
C LEU A 557 12.18 7.13 -0.78
N SER A 558 13.47 6.81 -0.73
CA SER A 558 14.58 7.76 -0.64
C SER A 558 14.81 8.43 -2.00
N ALA A 559 13.84 9.25 -2.40
CA ALA A 559 13.76 9.87 -3.70
C ALA A 559 12.97 11.18 -3.62
N CYS A 560 13.24 12.13 -4.52
CA CYS A 560 12.57 13.44 -4.53
C CYS A 560 11.05 13.35 -4.77
N ARG A 561 10.28 14.21 -4.08
CA ARG A 561 8.83 14.41 -4.25
C ARG A 561 7.98 13.13 -4.25
N THR A 562 8.32 12.15 -3.43
CA THR A 562 7.60 10.86 -3.37
C THR A 562 6.35 10.86 -2.48
N ALA A 563 6.18 11.86 -1.60
CA ALA A 563 5.01 12.11 -0.75
C ALA A 563 4.20 13.34 -1.20
N VAL A 564 4.44 13.84 -2.41
CA VAL A 564 3.73 15.00 -2.97
C VAL A 564 2.86 14.53 -4.11
N GLY A 565 1.65 15.05 -4.19
CA GLY A 565 0.80 14.95 -5.36
C GLY A 565 0.34 16.29 -5.92
N ASP A 566 -0.55 16.22 -6.90
CA ASP A 566 -1.42 17.33 -7.31
C ASP A 566 -2.77 17.21 -6.60
N GLU A 567 -3.72 18.10 -6.91
CA GLU A 567 -5.10 18.09 -6.39
C GLU A 567 -5.85 16.77 -6.65
N LYS A 568 -5.29 15.85 -7.45
CA LYS A 568 -5.86 14.53 -7.70
C LYS A 568 -5.17 13.45 -6.85
N ALA A 569 -3.90 13.63 -6.47
CA ALA A 569 -3.06 12.55 -5.94
C ALA A 569 -2.21 12.94 -4.71
N GLU A 570 -2.70 13.82 -3.82
CA GLU A 570 -1.88 14.61 -2.88
C GLU A 570 -0.80 13.90 -2.05
N LEU A 571 -0.92 12.59 -1.82
CA LEU A 571 0.06 11.76 -1.09
C LEU A 571 1.12 11.09 -1.98
N GLY A 572 1.07 11.28 -3.31
CA GLY A 572 2.03 10.76 -4.27
C GLY A 572 2.22 9.25 -4.20
N PHE A 573 3.48 8.81 -4.38
CA PHE A 573 3.88 7.41 -4.29
C PHE A 573 3.71 6.84 -2.88
N GLY A 574 3.95 7.63 -1.83
CA GLY A 574 3.82 7.17 -0.44
C GLY A 574 2.38 6.79 -0.08
N GLY A 575 1.40 7.61 -0.47
CA GLY A 575 -0.02 7.27 -0.31
C GLY A 575 -0.43 6.04 -1.13
N LEU A 576 0.02 5.96 -2.38
CA LEU A 576 -0.28 4.80 -3.22
C LEU A 576 0.39 3.53 -2.70
N ALA A 577 1.59 3.60 -2.13
CA ALA A 577 2.27 2.46 -1.53
C ALA A 577 1.44 1.87 -0.39
N VAL A 578 0.94 2.73 0.51
CA VAL A 578 0.08 2.28 1.62
C VAL A 578 -1.18 1.59 1.10
N GLN A 579 -1.81 2.16 0.08
CA GLN A 579 -2.98 1.54 -0.53
C GLN A 579 -2.70 0.28 -1.36
N SER A 580 -1.48 0.15 -1.86
CA SER A 580 -0.99 -1.07 -2.50
C SER A 580 -0.69 -2.16 -1.46
N GLY A 581 -0.97 -1.88 -0.18
CA GLY A 581 -0.91 -2.78 0.95
C GLY A 581 0.44 -2.81 1.66
N VAL A 582 1.28 -1.79 1.46
CA VAL A 582 2.38 -1.52 2.41
C VAL A 582 1.76 -0.98 3.70
N GLN A 583 2.23 -1.41 4.86
CA GLN A 583 1.71 -0.89 6.13
C GLN A 583 2.11 0.58 6.37
N THR A 584 3.36 0.91 6.04
CA THR A 584 3.97 2.23 6.25
C THR A 584 4.85 2.62 5.08
N ALA A 585 4.72 3.84 4.57
CA ALA A 585 5.65 4.41 3.59
C ALA A 585 6.37 5.63 4.17
N VAL A 586 7.69 5.72 4.00
CA VAL A 586 8.46 6.94 4.23
C VAL A 586 8.79 7.55 2.88
N ALA A 587 8.40 8.81 2.68
CA ALA A 587 8.50 9.47 1.38
C ALA A 587 8.69 10.99 1.55
N SER A 588 9.20 11.66 0.50
CA SER A 588 9.66 13.05 0.60
C SER A 588 8.65 14.09 0.05
N LEU A 589 8.54 15.23 0.73
CA LEU A 589 7.61 16.33 0.46
C LEU A 589 8.13 17.37 -0.56
N TRP A 590 9.40 17.29 -0.96
CA TRP A 590 10.03 18.19 -1.92
C TRP A 590 11.29 17.59 -2.53
N TYR A 591 12.00 18.35 -3.36
CA TYR A 591 13.33 17.99 -3.85
C TYR A 591 14.34 18.06 -2.70
N VAL A 592 14.86 16.90 -2.30
CA VAL A 592 15.76 16.73 -1.16
C VAL A 592 17.22 16.89 -1.59
N SER A 593 18.08 17.21 -0.63
CA SER A 593 19.54 17.18 -0.82
C SER A 593 20.02 15.73 -0.68
N ASP A 594 20.90 15.31 -1.59
CA ASP A 594 21.50 13.95 -1.60
C ASP A 594 22.25 13.70 -0.28
N GLU A 595 23.03 14.69 0.16
CA GLU A 595 23.81 14.69 1.41
C GLU A 595 22.92 14.63 2.66
N GLY A 596 21.87 15.45 2.68
CA GLY A 596 20.92 15.48 3.79
C GLY A 596 20.13 14.17 3.89
N THR A 597 19.82 13.56 2.75
CA THR A 597 19.11 12.28 2.68
C THR A 597 19.97 11.14 3.19
N LEU A 598 21.24 11.08 2.78
CA LEU A 598 22.23 10.15 3.34
C LEU A 598 22.29 10.26 4.87
N GLY A 599 22.36 11.49 5.39
CA GLY A 599 22.38 11.74 6.83
C GLY A 599 21.13 11.25 7.54
N LEU A 600 19.94 11.63 7.02
CA LEU A 600 18.66 11.24 7.61
C LEU A 600 18.45 9.73 7.58
N MET A 601 18.69 9.07 6.44
CA MET A 601 18.43 7.64 6.27
C MET A 601 19.42 6.79 7.07
N SER A 602 20.70 7.18 7.09
CA SER A 602 21.69 6.51 7.96
C SER A 602 21.28 6.56 9.43
N GLU A 603 20.83 7.72 9.91
CA GLU A 603 20.41 7.88 11.30
C GLU A 603 19.05 7.20 11.55
N PHE A 604 18.11 7.26 10.61
CA PHE A 604 16.81 6.58 10.73
C PHE A 604 16.96 5.08 10.89
N TYR A 605 17.74 4.42 10.04
CA TYR A 605 17.99 2.97 10.16
C TYR A 605 18.75 2.63 11.43
N HIS A 606 19.62 3.51 11.91
CA HIS A 606 20.26 3.32 13.21
C HIS A 606 19.23 3.32 14.35
N GLN A 607 18.39 4.36 14.42
CA GLN A 607 17.36 4.53 15.45
C GLN A 607 16.28 3.44 15.38
N LEU A 608 15.97 2.95 14.17
CA LEU A 608 14.94 1.96 13.92
C LEU A 608 15.26 0.59 14.56
N ARG A 609 16.53 0.30 14.89
CA ARG A 609 16.93 -0.95 15.56
C ARG A 609 16.46 -1.04 17.00
N THR A 610 16.23 0.10 17.66
CA THR A 610 15.92 0.15 19.09
C THR A 610 14.61 0.85 19.41
N ALA A 611 14.14 1.75 18.54
CA ALA A 611 12.90 2.47 18.76
C ALA A 611 11.69 1.52 18.89
N PRO A 612 10.72 1.82 19.78
CA PRO A 612 9.55 0.97 19.99
C PRO A 612 8.60 0.97 18.79
N ILE A 613 8.58 2.07 18.03
CA ILE A 613 7.72 2.27 16.86
C ILE A 613 8.49 2.98 15.74
N LYS A 614 8.06 2.78 14.49
CA LYS A 614 8.70 3.35 13.29
C LYS A 614 8.76 4.89 13.34
N ALA A 615 7.68 5.55 13.76
CA ALA A 615 7.63 7.02 13.83
C ALA A 615 8.57 7.59 14.89
N ALA A 616 8.81 6.86 15.99
CA ALA A 616 9.80 7.27 17.00
C ALA A 616 11.22 7.21 16.44
N ALA A 617 11.55 6.22 15.62
CA ALA A 617 12.84 6.15 14.94
C ALA A 617 13.07 7.34 14.01
N LEU A 618 12.06 7.69 13.18
CA LEU A 618 12.15 8.85 12.29
C LEU A 618 12.29 10.14 13.09
N ARG A 619 11.50 10.30 14.16
CA ARG A 619 11.61 11.45 15.07
C ARG A 619 13.03 11.59 15.63
N GLN A 620 13.65 10.52 16.13
CA GLN A 620 14.99 10.61 16.70
C GLN A 620 16.02 11.04 15.64
N ALA A 621 15.91 10.53 14.41
CA ALA A 621 16.77 10.97 13.31
C ALA A 621 16.58 12.45 12.98
N GLN A 622 15.34 12.92 12.95
CA GLN A 622 15.02 14.33 12.71
C GLN A 622 15.55 15.24 13.82
N ILE A 623 15.39 14.86 15.08
CA ILE A 623 15.93 15.59 16.24
C ILE A 623 17.46 15.62 16.19
N ALA A 624 18.12 14.52 15.83
CA ALA A 624 19.56 14.45 15.73
C ALA A 624 20.12 15.40 14.65
N MET A 625 19.44 15.51 13.52
CA MET A 625 19.77 16.50 12.47
C MET A 625 19.51 17.92 12.94
N LEU A 626 18.35 18.19 13.54
CA LEU A 626 17.99 19.49 14.12
C LEU A 626 19.04 19.98 15.12
N ARG A 627 19.57 19.09 15.96
CA ARG A 627 20.61 19.39 16.96
C ARG A 627 22.03 19.44 16.37
N GLY A 628 22.19 19.20 15.07
CA GLY A 628 23.48 19.19 14.38
C GLY A 628 24.38 18.00 14.75
N GLN A 629 23.82 16.96 15.39
CA GLN A 629 24.54 15.73 15.72
C GLN A 629 24.82 14.92 14.45
N VAL A 630 23.87 14.92 13.51
CA VAL A 630 24.05 14.40 12.15
C VAL A 630 24.56 15.52 11.24
N ARG A 631 25.74 15.31 10.66
CA ARG A 631 26.45 16.30 9.83
C ARG A 631 27.53 15.63 8.98
N LEU A 632 27.94 16.31 7.92
CA LEU A 632 29.19 16.01 7.22
C LEU A 632 30.30 16.88 7.79
N GLU A 633 31.42 16.27 8.16
CA GLU A 633 32.56 16.96 8.74
C GLU A 633 33.86 16.21 8.42
N GLY A 634 34.77 16.86 7.70
CA GLY A 634 36.09 16.31 7.34
C GLY A 634 36.00 15.06 6.48
N GLY A 635 35.08 15.04 5.51
CA GLY A 635 34.86 13.87 4.63
C GLY A 635 34.19 12.67 5.32
N ARG A 636 33.59 12.86 6.49
CA ARG A 636 32.93 11.80 7.27
C ARG A 636 31.49 12.16 7.56
N LEU A 637 30.61 11.16 7.52
CA LEU A 637 29.25 11.27 8.05
C LEU A 637 29.26 10.99 9.55
N ARG A 638 28.90 11.99 10.35
CA ARG A 638 28.73 11.89 11.80
C ARG A 638 27.26 11.64 12.13
N GLY A 639 27.00 10.91 13.22
CA GLY A 639 25.66 10.59 13.73
C GLY A 639 25.70 10.29 15.23
N THR A 640 24.55 10.02 15.85
CA THR A 640 24.42 9.95 17.32
C THR A 640 25.25 8.82 17.97
N SER A 641 25.43 7.71 17.26
CA SER A 641 26.15 6.52 17.72
C SER A 641 27.47 6.28 16.98
N ARG A 642 27.80 7.14 16.02
CA ARG A 642 28.90 6.94 15.08
C ARG A 642 30.15 7.70 15.50
N GLY A 643 30.69 7.44 16.71
CA GLY A 643 31.83 8.15 17.33
C GLY A 643 32.70 9.01 16.38
N ALA A 644 33.72 8.39 15.75
CA ALA A 644 34.60 9.08 14.80
C ALA A 644 33.96 9.39 13.41
N GLY A 645 32.72 9.00 13.16
CA GLY A 645 32.01 9.10 11.89
C GLY A 645 32.28 7.93 10.94
N VAL A 646 31.45 7.76 9.92
CA VAL A 646 31.69 6.84 8.80
C VAL A 646 32.38 7.61 7.68
N GLU A 647 33.51 7.09 7.22
CA GLU A 647 34.24 7.69 6.10
C GLU A 647 33.41 7.64 4.83
N LEU A 648 33.35 8.78 4.13
CA LEU A 648 32.68 8.84 2.85
C LEU A 648 33.65 8.39 1.75
N PRO A 649 33.16 7.69 0.70
CA PRO A 649 33.93 7.43 -0.50
C PRO A 649 34.58 8.71 -1.06
N GLU A 650 35.70 8.59 -1.77
CA GLU A 650 36.45 9.73 -2.32
C GLU A 650 35.58 10.67 -3.19
N SER A 651 34.63 10.11 -3.94
CA SER A 651 33.64 10.86 -4.72
C SER A 651 32.79 11.82 -3.88
N LEU A 652 32.62 11.51 -2.58
CA LEU A 652 31.83 12.26 -1.61
C LEU A 652 32.68 13.10 -0.65
N GLN A 653 34.01 12.92 -0.62
CA GLN A 653 34.90 13.77 0.17
C GLN A 653 34.90 15.23 -0.30
N LYS A 654 34.42 15.49 -1.53
CA LYS A 654 34.19 16.82 -2.07
C LYS A 654 33.01 17.56 -1.43
N PHE A 655 32.18 16.87 -0.66
CA PHE A 655 31.11 17.55 0.07
C PHE A 655 31.69 18.47 1.13
N ALA A 656 31.16 19.69 1.17
CA ALA A 656 31.52 20.65 2.20
C ALA A 656 31.05 20.16 3.58
N ASP A 657 31.69 20.67 4.62
CA ASP A 657 31.19 20.51 5.98
C ASP A 657 29.82 21.16 6.10
N ILE A 658 28.80 20.36 6.41
CA ILE A 658 27.40 20.79 6.43
C ILE A 658 26.73 20.23 7.68
N LYS A 659 26.13 21.13 8.46
CA LYS A 659 25.20 20.78 9.54
C LYS A 659 23.77 20.84 9.01
N PHE A 660 23.04 19.74 9.13
CA PHE A 660 21.69 19.61 8.59
C PHE A 660 20.58 20.15 9.50
N VAL A 661 20.83 21.29 10.18
CA VAL A 661 19.96 21.83 11.24
C VAL A 661 18.68 22.48 10.71
N HIS A 662 18.70 22.98 9.47
CA HIS A 662 17.54 23.65 8.89
C HIS A 662 16.42 22.63 8.55
N PRO A 663 15.14 22.92 8.82
CA PRO A 663 14.05 21.95 8.59
C PRO A 663 13.94 21.43 7.16
N TYR A 664 14.41 22.20 6.16
CA TYR A 664 14.60 21.71 4.79
C TYR A 664 15.19 20.30 4.69
N TYR A 665 16.14 19.95 5.57
CA TYR A 665 16.82 18.67 5.55
C TYR A 665 16.05 17.58 6.32
N TRP A 666 15.59 17.87 7.54
CA TRP A 666 15.02 16.86 8.42
C TRP A 666 13.49 16.74 8.33
N SER A 667 12.75 17.80 7.98
CA SER A 667 11.27 17.74 7.84
C SER A 667 10.80 17.38 6.43
N ALA A 668 11.73 17.05 5.54
CA ALA A 668 11.41 16.70 4.15
C ALA A 668 10.74 15.34 4.02
N PHE A 669 11.00 14.39 4.93
CA PHE A 669 10.42 13.06 4.88
C PHE A 669 9.29 12.93 5.88
N VAL A 670 8.20 12.33 5.43
CA VAL A 670 7.01 12.04 6.23
C VAL A 670 6.72 10.54 6.17
N MET A 671 6.23 10.03 7.30
CA MET A 671 5.69 8.69 7.40
C MET A 671 4.19 8.71 7.07
N ILE A 672 3.77 7.89 6.12
CA ILE A 672 2.39 7.75 5.65
C ILE A 672 1.90 6.34 5.98
N GLY A 673 0.67 6.23 6.48
CA GLY A 673 0.09 4.96 6.93
C GLY A 673 0.30 4.76 8.42
N SER A 674 0.52 3.52 8.85
CA SER A 674 0.69 3.22 10.27
C SER A 674 2.06 3.67 10.81
N PRO A 675 2.16 4.37 11.96
CA PRO A 675 3.41 4.81 12.54
C PRO A 675 4.08 3.80 13.46
N TRP A 676 3.41 2.70 13.79
CA TRP A 676 3.84 1.74 14.80
C TRP A 676 4.53 0.52 14.22
#